data_AF-A0A423VDR6-F1
#
_entry.id   AF-A0A423VDR6-F1
#
_cell.length_a   1.000
_cell.length_b   1.000
_cell.length_c   1.000
_cell.angle_alpha   90.00
_cell.angle_beta   90.00
_cell.angle_gamma   90.00
#
_symmetry.space_group_name_H-M   'P 1'
#
loop_
_entity.id
_entity.type
_entity.pdbx_description
1 polymer ?
#
loop_
_entity_poly.entity_id
_entity_poly.type
_entity_poly.pdbx_seq_one_letter_code
_entity_poly.pdbx_strand_id
1 'polypeptide(L)'
;MQATKNLTELCAQLVDDVYGELPSRIFAALLTKGRASIPQLIQYTSLTPRQLRHGLVVLLQNNLLYYSIESGHAVYTANSDAAYNIVRIGKILDMIGTIYGEEEKEVMQNLLSMGHAQVADLRDAYQAKFKQAARLALASNGDAHHDDEDEETTKAKKNSKTGLFVNSLTQLDDVLCRLIQAELVAQVNEESFRSPEDRYKSVEEDITKTFFAGGIRGAKGKEEYAGKLSKRLREMRDEPFNLKRTLHAKISISKRRKVSGYSYVNGNDASDNDLVLEGDTVLRINYEKCTVELRNQQLAHVVSELYGETTAEVYATLLEQLSKKISRCHSNPEINDDEDDFSQGLKISTNEVFDKLNPSLDVSAGVGKVGAKMTDRKSANRIYDQPPVIKKPLIEEAEVEGEASSDEEDAEEANGHAMDEDDDEGVDMQPGANGVNGTKVKFNDVGPAKLTRKEHFRQHLLLLCEGQHKFLRHCAMEQWTVDFEPLVRSLQEMELDTVIQRSVGQPGLRLVRILRKVGKMDEKTLPNMALMSKGDVQRLMLKMQMLGYVDMQEIPRDNNRTASRTLFLYWTDTTRCLDRLVDNTYRAMLRCLQRLQVERQMEREVLDTVKRDDVRGREKEVMEGRFYNRFVRVSEVQEKLLTHIMRLDNLVGTFKDF
;
A
#
# COMPACT_ATOMS: atom_id res chain seq x y z
N MET A 1 9.65 -17.27 -1.61
CA MET A 1 10.25 -16.94 -0.29
C MET A 1 9.56 -17.79 0.77
N GLN A 2 10.28 -18.51 1.64
CA GLN A 2 9.61 -19.29 2.71
C GLN A 2 8.97 -18.31 3.70
N ALA A 3 7.66 -18.40 3.88
CA ALA A 3 6.93 -17.56 4.83
C ALA A 3 7.50 -17.73 6.25
N THR A 4 7.64 -16.63 7.00
CA THR A 4 8.09 -16.73 8.39
C THR A 4 7.10 -17.53 9.22
N LYS A 5 7.58 -18.18 10.27
CA LYS A 5 6.72 -18.98 11.16
C LYS A 5 5.50 -18.19 11.65
N ASN A 6 5.70 -16.94 12.08
CA ASN A 6 4.59 -16.13 12.59
C ASN A 6 3.56 -15.78 11.49
N LEU A 7 4.01 -15.53 10.25
CA LEU A 7 3.10 -15.34 9.12
C LEU A 7 2.30 -16.62 8.83
N THR A 8 2.94 -17.79 8.86
CA THR A 8 2.23 -19.06 8.61
C THR A 8 1.15 -19.34 9.66
N GLU A 9 1.44 -19.11 10.94
CA GLU A 9 0.48 -19.28 12.02
C GLU A 9 -0.66 -18.25 11.94
N LEU A 10 -0.34 -17.00 11.59
CA LEU A 10 -1.34 -15.95 11.36
C LEU A 10 -2.30 -16.30 10.22
N CYS A 11 -1.78 -16.69 9.06
CA CYS A 11 -2.61 -17.04 7.90
C CYS A 11 -3.49 -18.27 8.20
N ALA A 12 -2.98 -19.27 8.93
CA ALA A 12 -3.79 -20.41 9.35
C ALA A 12 -4.93 -20.00 10.30
N GLN A 13 -4.67 -19.11 11.27
CA GLN A 13 -5.70 -18.58 12.17
C GLN A 13 -6.77 -17.78 11.42
N LEU A 14 -6.37 -16.96 10.44
CA LEU A 14 -7.32 -16.18 9.63
C LEU A 14 -8.26 -17.07 8.81
N VAL A 15 -7.73 -18.15 8.24
CA VAL A 15 -8.53 -19.14 7.51
C VAL A 15 -9.46 -19.89 8.47
N ASP A 16 -9.02 -20.19 9.69
CA ASP A 16 -9.86 -20.83 10.72
C ASP A 16 -11.03 -19.92 11.12
N ASP A 17 -10.75 -18.64 11.39
CA ASP A 17 -11.76 -17.67 11.84
C ASP A 17 -12.86 -17.42 10.78
N VAL A 18 -12.53 -17.50 9.49
CA VAL A 18 -13.48 -17.19 8.39
C VAL A 18 -14.10 -18.44 7.76
N TYR A 19 -13.31 -19.48 7.50
CA TYR A 19 -13.74 -20.66 6.75
C TYR A 19 -13.82 -21.93 7.62
N GLY A 20 -13.33 -21.87 8.86
CA GLY A 20 -13.39 -22.95 9.84
C GLY A 20 -12.18 -23.89 9.86
N GLU A 21 -12.22 -24.82 10.81
CA GLU A 21 -11.10 -25.68 11.19
C GLU A 21 -10.66 -26.63 10.06
N LEU A 22 -11.62 -27.14 9.28
CA LEU A 22 -11.33 -28.12 8.23
C LEU A 22 -10.46 -27.52 7.10
N PRO A 23 -10.84 -26.41 6.45
CA PRO A 23 -9.96 -25.70 5.51
C PRO A 23 -8.64 -25.26 6.15
N SER A 24 -8.66 -24.72 7.38
CA SER A 24 -7.46 -24.24 8.06
C SER A 24 -6.42 -25.34 8.27
N ARG A 25 -6.84 -26.53 8.69
CA ARG A 25 -5.92 -27.68 8.89
C ARG A 25 -5.22 -28.12 7.60
N ILE A 26 -5.93 -28.11 6.48
CA ILE A 26 -5.34 -28.43 5.16
C ILE A 26 -4.37 -27.34 4.74
N PHE A 27 -4.76 -26.08 4.91
CA PHE A 27 -3.96 -24.92 4.56
C PHE A 27 -2.66 -24.83 5.39
N ALA A 28 -2.73 -25.07 6.70
CA ALA A 28 -1.57 -25.12 7.60
C ALA A 28 -0.60 -26.27 7.24
N ALA A 29 -1.12 -27.43 6.84
CA ALA A 29 -0.28 -28.53 6.37
C ALA A 29 0.50 -28.14 5.10
N LEU A 30 -0.15 -27.45 4.16
CA LEU A 30 0.49 -26.95 2.94
C LEU A 30 1.51 -25.83 3.22
N LEU A 31 1.24 -24.93 4.17
CA LEU A 31 2.21 -23.90 4.56
C LEU A 31 3.48 -24.48 5.21
N THR A 32 3.34 -25.57 5.98
CA THR A 32 4.47 -26.16 6.73
C THR A 32 5.24 -27.23 5.95
N LYS A 33 4.56 -28.01 5.10
CA LYS A 33 5.16 -29.09 4.29
C LYS A 33 5.42 -28.67 2.85
N GLY A 34 4.91 -27.52 2.44
CA GLY A 34 4.98 -27.04 1.08
C GLY A 34 4.00 -27.76 0.16
N ARG A 35 4.39 -27.83 -1.12
CA ARG A 35 3.67 -28.50 -2.20
C ARG A 35 3.26 -29.93 -1.83
N ALA A 36 1.98 -30.28 -1.98
CA ALA A 36 1.50 -31.63 -1.70
C ALA A 36 0.34 -32.10 -2.59
N SER A 37 0.33 -33.39 -2.88
CA SER A 37 -0.76 -34.11 -3.59
C SER A 37 -1.83 -34.61 -2.61
N ILE A 38 -2.99 -35.02 -3.12
CA ILE A 38 -4.08 -35.56 -2.30
C ILE A 38 -3.62 -36.72 -1.37
N PRO A 39 -2.88 -37.74 -1.85
CA PRO A 39 -2.40 -38.82 -0.97
C PRO A 39 -1.49 -38.34 0.16
N GLN A 40 -0.61 -37.37 -0.13
CA GLN A 40 0.28 -36.78 0.89
C GLN A 40 -0.53 -35.97 1.92
N LEU A 41 -1.50 -35.19 1.46
CA LEU A 41 -2.37 -34.42 2.35
C LEU A 41 -3.18 -35.32 3.28
N ILE A 42 -3.68 -36.46 2.81
CA ILE A 42 -4.36 -37.45 3.66
C ILE A 42 -3.44 -37.93 4.79
N GLN A 43 -2.16 -38.18 4.49
CA GLN A 43 -1.18 -38.59 5.50
C GLN A 43 -0.83 -37.47 6.48
N TYR A 44 -0.70 -36.23 5.99
CA TYR A 44 -0.31 -35.10 6.82
C TYR A 44 -1.43 -34.63 7.75
N THR A 45 -2.68 -34.64 7.28
CA THR A 45 -3.81 -34.13 8.04
C THR A 45 -4.62 -35.21 8.73
N SER A 46 -4.44 -36.48 8.39
CA SER A 46 -5.27 -37.61 8.85
C SER A 46 -6.77 -37.41 8.57
N LEU A 47 -7.10 -36.65 7.52
CA LEU A 47 -8.49 -36.40 7.09
C LEU A 47 -8.94 -37.46 6.09
N THR A 48 -10.24 -37.73 6.07
CA THR A 48 -10.82 -38.61 5.04
C THR A 48 -10.73 -37.95 3.65
N PRO A 49 -10.65 -38.73 2.55
CA PRO A 49 -10.64 -38.17 1.19
C PRO A 49 -11.85 -37.27 0.90
N ARG A 50 -13.01 -37.59 1.48
CA ARG A 50 -14.22 -36.77 1.35
C ARG A 50 -14.04 -35.41 2.00
N GLN A 51 -13.62 -35.37 3.27
CA GLN A 51 -13.38 -34.11 3.99
C GLN A 51 -12.31 -33.27 3.29
N LEU A 52 -11.23 -33.90 2.82
CA LEU A 52 -10.16 -33.23 2.10
C LEU A 52 -10.67 -32.56 0.82
N ARG A 53 -11.50 -33.25 0.01
CA ARG A 53 -12.10 -32.64 -1.19
C ARG A 53 -13.00 -31.44 -0.87
N HIS A 54 -13.82 -31.52 0.18
CA HIS A 54 -14.67 -30.39 0.58
C HIS A 54 -13.81 -29.19 1.01
N GLY A 55 -12.78 -29.42 1.83
CA GLY A 55 -11.86 -28.36 2.26
C GLY A 55 -11.08 -27.75 1.09
N LEU A 56 -10.58 -28.58 0.17
CA LEU A 56 -9.87 -28.11 -1.03
C LEU A 56 -10.75 -27.24 -1.93
N VAL A 57 -12.03 -27.60 -2.12
CA VAL A 57 -12.98 -26.80 -2.90
C VAL A 57 -13.18 -25.43 -2.26
N VAL A 58 -13.39 -25.36 -0.95
CA VAL A 58 -13.55 -24.07 -0.24
C VAL A 58 -12.30 -23.20 -0.37
N LEU A 59 -11.11 -23.79 -0.23
CA LEU A 59 -9.85 -23.07 -0.33
C LEU A 59 -9.57 -22.57 -1.77
N LEU A 60 -9.87 -23.38 -2.79
CA LEU A 60 -9.75 -22.97 -4.20
C LEU A 60 -10.75 -21.87 -4.56
N GLN A 61 -12.00 -21.99 -4.08
CA GLN A 61 -13.05 -20.99 -4.29
C GLN A 61 -12.59 -19.60 -3.84
N ASN A 62 -11.89 -19.54 -2.71
CA ASN A 62 -11.41 -18.31 -2.10
C ASN A 62 -9.97 -17.94 -2.49
N ASN A 63 -9.41 -18.55 -3.54
CA ASN A 63 -8.05 -18.28 -4.04
C ASN A 63 -6.93 -18.50 -3.01
N LEU A 64 -7.16 -19.35 -2.02
CA LEU A 64 -6.20 -19.69 -0.97
C LEU A 64 -5.22 -20.77 -1.43
N LEU A 65 -5.48 -21.43 -2.56
CA LEU A 65 -4.61 -22.47 -3.11
C LEU A 65 -4.28 -22.19 -4.57
N TYR A 66 -3.06 -22.54 -4.93
CA TYR A 66 -2.68 -22.82 -6.30
C TYR A 66 -2.73 -24.32 -6.56
N TYR A 67 -3.00 -24.72 -7.80
CA TYR A 67 -2.89 -26.09 -8.24
C TYR A 67 -2.17 -26.21 -9.58
N SER A 68 -1.51 -27.35 -9.77
CA SER A 68 -0.98 -27.75 -11.07
C SER A 68 -1.19 -29.25 -11.26
N ILE A 69 -1.18 -29.71 -12.51
CA ILE A 69 -1.23 -31.14 -12.83
C ILE A 69 0.18 -31.60 -13.15
N GLU A 70 0.74 -32.48 -12.31
CA GLU A 70 2.05 -33.09 -12.51
C GLU A 70 1.90 -34.59 -12.68
N SER A 71 2.41 -35.13 -13.78
CA SER A 71 2.37 -36.57 -14.06
C SER A 71 0.96 -37.19 -13.89
N GLY A 72 -0.08 -36.44 -14.25
CA GLY A 72 -1.49 -36.86 -14.12
C GLY A 72 -2.10 -36.70 -12.72
N HIS A 73 -1.38 -36.14 -11.75
CA HIS A 73 -1.86 -35.90 -10.40
C HIS A 73 -1.95 -34.40 -10.09
N ALA A 74 -3.05 -33.99 -9.45
CA ALA A 74 -3.21 -32.63 -8.95
C ALA A 74 -2.34 -32.42 -7.71
N VAL A 75 -1.51 -31.38 -7.76
CA VAL A 75 -0.64 -30.96 -6.67
C VAL A 75 -0.98 -29.54 -6.26
N TYR A 76 -1.10 -29.31 -4.96
CA TYR A 76 -1.57 -28.06 -4.38
C TYR A 76 -0.46 -27.33 -3.63
N THR A 77 -0.52 -26.01 -3.65
CA THR A 77 0.40 -25.11 -2.97
C THR A 77 -0.41 -24.00 -2.29
N ALA A 78 -0.06 -23.64 -1.05
CA ALA A 78 -0.76 -22.59 -0.31
C ALA A 78 -0.42 -21.19 -0.85
N ASN A 79 -1.45 -20.34 -0.97
CA ASN A 79 -1.31 -18.92 -1.29
C ASN A 79 -1.35 -18.08 0.00
N SER A 80 -0.18 -17.77 0.57
CA SER A 80 -0.08 -17.00 1.81
C SER A 80 -0.55 -15.55 1.65
N ASP A 81 -0.36 -14.96 0.47
CA ASP A 81 -0.71 -13.55 0.24
C ASP A 81 -2.22 -13.36 0.19
N ALA A 82 -2.95 -14.26 -0.49
CA ALA A 82 -4.41 -14.25 -0.45
C ALA A 82 -4.96 -14.49 0.96
N ALA A 83 -4.33 -15.37 1.74
CA ALA A 83 -4.74 -15.61 3.13
C ALA A 83 -4.52 -14.38 4.01
N TYR A 84 -3.41 -13.66 3.83
CA TYR A 84 -3.15 -12.43 4.58
C TYR A 84 -4.18 -11.33 4.25
N ASN A 85 -4.60 -11.23 2.98
CA ASN A 85 -5.60 -10.25 2.54
C ASN A 85 -6.97 -10.39 3.22
N ILE A 86 -7.25 -11.51 3.90
CA ILE A 86 -8.44 -11.67 4.74
C ILE A 86 -8.52 -10.58 5.81
N VAL A 87 -7.38 -10.21 6.42
CA VAL A 87 -7.31 -9.11 7.41
C VAL A 87 -7.76 -7.79 6.79
N ARG A 88 -7.47 -7.57 5.51
CA ARG A 88 -7.68 -6.30 4.82
C ARG A 88 -9.08 -6.09 4.30
N ILE A 89 -9.92 -7.12 4.29
CA ILE A 89 -11.28 -7.07 3.73
C ILE A 89 -12.05 -5.83 4.22
N GLY A 90 -12.04 -5.58 5.54
CA GLY A 90 -12.75 -4.44 6.12
C GLY A 90 -12.24 -3.09 5.59
N LYS A 91 -10.92 -2.89 5.57
CA LYS A 91 -10.30 -1.65 5.07
C LYS A 91 -10.48 -1.46 3.58
N ILE A 92 -10.37 -2.54 2.81
CA ILE A 92 -10.58 -2.52 1.36
C ILE A 92 -11.99 -2.04 1.08
N LEU A 93 -13.01 -2.62 1.73
CA LEU A 93 -14.40 -2.22 1.56
C LEU A 93 -14.65 -0.76 1.96
N ASP A 94 -14.07 -0.31 3.06
CA ASP A 94 -14.19 1.09 3.50
C ASP A 94 -13.55 2.08 2.52
N MET A 95 -12.35 1.76 2.02
CA MET A 95 -11.64 2.51 1.00
C MET A 95 -12.45 2.59 -0.30
N ILE A 96 -13.01 1.48 -0.76
CA ILE A 96 -13.85 1.46 -1.98
C ILE A 96 -15.10 2.32 -1.79
N GLY A 97 -15.76 2.23 -0.64
CA GLY A 97 -16.93 3.05 -0.32
C GLY A 97 -16.62 4.55 -0.34
N THR A 98 -15.42 4.92 0.11
CA THR A 98 -14.97 6.31 0.18
C THR A 98 -14.55 6.87 -1.17
N ILE A 99 -13.80 6.10 -1.97
CA ILE A 99 -13.21 6.57 -3.24
C ILE A 99 -14.16 6.37 -4.42
N TYR A 100 -14.82 5.21 -4.51
CA TYR A 100 -15.62 4.83 -5.68
C TYR A 100 -17.13 4.91 -5.42
N GLY A 101 -17.56 4.64 -4.18
CA GLY A 101 -18.96 4.79 -3.75
C GLY A 101 -19.53 3.52 -3.10
N GLU A 102 -20.71 3.66 -2.49
CA GLU A 102 -21.37 2.57 -1.77
C GLU A 102 -21.90 1.46 -2.71
N GLU A 103 -22.19 1.77 -3.98
CA GLU A 103 -22.60 0.78 -4.99
C GLU A 103 -21.46 -0.21 -5.29
N GLU A 104 -20.27 0.31 -5.57
CA GLU A 104 -19.05 -0.47 -5.77
C GLU A 104 -18.71 -1.31 -4.56
N LYS A 105 -18.82 -0.72 -3.37
CA LYS A 105 -18.58 -1.43 -2.10
C LYS A 105 -19.53 -2.59 -1.92
N GLU A 106 -20.82 -2.45 -2.23
CA GLU A 106 -21.79 -3.54 -2.15
C GLU A 106 -21.44 -4.69 -3.11
N VAL A 107 -21.09 -4.37 -4.36
CA VAL A 107 -20.67 -5.37 -5.37
C VAL A 107 -19.39 -6.07 -4.94
N MET A 108 -18.39 -5.34 -4.47
CA MET A 108 -17.13 -5.92 -3.99
C MET A 108 -17.32 -6.77 -2.74
N GLN A 109 -18.21 -6.37 -1.81
CA GLN A 109 -18.54 -7.18 -0.64
C GLN A 109 -19.15 -8.53 -1.04
N ASN A 110 -20.07 -8.54 -2.02
CA ASN A 110 -20.66 -9.77 -2.52
C ASN A 110 -19.62 -10.64 -3.23
N LEU A 111 -18.75 -10.05 -4.05
CA LEU A 111 -17.68 -10.77 -4.73
C LEU A 111 -16.67 -11.38 -3.73
N LEU A 112 -16.27 -10.65 -2.68
CA LEU A 112 -15.42 -11.18 -1.60
C LEU A 112 -16.06 -12.38 -0.90
N SER A 113 -17.38 -12.34 -0.67
CA SER A 113 -18.08 -13.44 0.01
C SER A 113 -18.14 -14.73 -0.81
N MET A 114 -18.09 -14.61 -2.15
CA MET A 114 -18.09 -15.76 -3.07
C MET A 114 -16.67 -16.19 -3.47
N GLY A 115 -15.65 -15.35 -3.27
CA GLY A 115 -14.29 -15.59 -3.73
C GLY A 115 -14.12 -15.20 -5.21
N HIS A 116 -14.44 -16.11 -6.12
CA HIS A 116 -14.59 -15.82 -7.54
C HIS A 116 -15.98 -16.25 -8.02
N ALA A 117 -16.56 -15.51 -8.96
CA ALA A 117 -17.91 -15.77 -9.42
C ALA A 117 -18.06 -15.49 -10.91
N GLN A 118 -18.92 -16.26 -11.57
CA GLN A 118 -19.36 -15.93 -12.93
C GLN A 118 -20.26 -14.69 -12.89
N VAL A 119 -20.24 -13.91 -13.97
CA VAL A 119 -21.15 -12.76 -14.12
C VAL A 119 -22.62 -13.20 -14.08
N ALA A 120 -22.94 -14.39 -14.65
CA ALA A 120 -24.28 -14.96 -14.57
C ALA A 120 -24.72 -15.23 -13.12
N ASP A 121 -23.87 -15.91 -12.33
CA ASP A 121 -24.16 -16.20 -10.91
C ASP A 121 -24.33 -14.92 -10.08
N LEU A 122 -23.51 -13.90 -10.36
CA LEU A 122 -23.63 -12.58 -9.75
C LEU A 122 -25.00 -11.94 -10.06
N ARG A 123 -25.43 -11.97 -11.32
CA ARG A 123 -26.75 -11.45 -11.72
C ARG A 123 -27.88 -12.19 -11.03
N ASP A 124 -27.81 -13.51 -10.95
CA ASP A 124 -28.82 -14.34 -10.30
C ASP A 124 -28.89 -14.06 -8.79
N ALA A 125 -27.73 -13.89 -8.14
CA ALA A 125 -27.65 -13.51 -6.72
C ALA A 125 -28.31 -12.14 -6.46
N TYR A 126 -28.03 -11.13 -7.30
CA TYR A 126 -28.66 -9.82 -7.20
C TYR A 126 -30.17 -9.88 -7.51
N GLN A 127 -30.58 -10.67 -8.50
CA GLN A 127 -31.99 -10.85 -8.81
C GLN A 127 -32.75 -11.49 -7.64
N ALA A 128 -32.13 -12.45 -6.94
CA ALA A 128 -32.68 -13.04 -5.72
C ALA A 128 -32.80 -12.00 -4.60
N LYS A 129 -31.78 -11.16 -4.40
CA LYS A 129 -31.82 -10.05 -3.43
C LYS A 129 -32.93 -9.05 -3.75
N PHE A 130 -33.12 -8.67 -5.02
CA PHE A 130 -34.20 -7.79 -5.43
C PHE A 130 -35.58 -8.39 -5.12
N LYS A 131 -35.77 -9.69 -5.40
CA LYS A 131 -37.01 -10.41 -5.07
C LYS A 131 -37.26 -10.46 -3.56
N GLN A 132 -36.21 -10.70 -2.76
CA GLN A 132 -36.30 -10.73 -1.29
C GLN A 132 -36.65 -9.35 -0.73
N ALA A 133 -35.97 -8.32 -1.21
CA ALA A 133 -36.22 -6.93 -0.83
C ALA A 133 -37.67 -6.50 -1.16
N ALA A 134 -38.17 -6.87 -2.34
CA ALA A 134 -39.56 -6.61 -2.73
C ALA A 134 -40.58 -7.31 -1.82
N ARG A 135 -40.29 -8.55 -1.38
CA ARG A 135 -41.16 -9.27 -0.43
C ARG A 135 -41.20 -8.61 0.95
N LEU A 136 -40.06 -8.13 1.45
CA LEU A 136 -39.97 -7.45 2.74
C LEU A 136 -40.68 -6.08 2.71
N ALA A 137 -40.56 -5.34 1.61
CA ALA A 137 -41.28 -4.09 1.40
C ALA A 137 -42.81 -4.27 1.42
N LEU A 138 -43.32 -5.38 0.85
CA LEU A 138 -44.75 -5.72 0.90
C LEU A 138 -45.25 -6.10 2.30
N ALA A 139 -44.36 -6.61 3.16
CA ALA A 139 -44.69 -7.02 4.52
C ALA A 139 -44.68 -5.84 5.52
N SER A 140 -44.03 -4.71 5.19
CA SER A 140 -43.88 -3.56 6.09
C SER A 140 -44.89 -2.43 5.85
N ASN A 141 -46.14 -2.74 5.46
CA ASN A 141 -47.23 -1.76 5.32
C ASN A 141 -47.69 -1.21 6.70
N GLY A 142 -46.77 -0.64 7.48
CA GLY A 142 -47.03 0.29 8.56
C GLY A 142 -46.57 1.67 8.09
N ASP A 143 -47.52 2.59 8.04
CA ASP A 143 -47.36 4.00 7.67
C ASP A 143 -46.19 4.66 8.43
N ALA A 144 -45.22 5.18 7.68
CA ALA A 144 -44.16 6.03 8.19
C ALA A 144 -43.97 7.21 7.23
N HIS A 145 -44.97 8.09 7.19
CA HIS A 145 -44.75 9.48 6.84
C HIS A 145 -43.89 10.13 7.93
N HIS A 146 -42.58 10.16 7.70
CA HIS A 146 -41.73 11.23 8.23
C HIS A 146 -40.92 11.77 7.06
N ASP A 147 -41.35 12.93 6.56
CA ASP A 147 -40.52 13.77 5.71
C ASP A 147 -39.37 14.28 6.58
N ASP A 148 -38.16 13.81 6.30
CA ASP A 148 -36.93 14.48 6.71
C ASP A 148 -36.42 15.25 5.49
N GLU A 149 -36.79 16.52 5.43
CA GLU A 149 -36.06 17.54 4.67
C GLU A 149 -34.70 17.77 5.37
N ASP A 150 -33.67 18.07 4.56
CA ASP A 150 -32.32 18.55 4.92
C ASP A 150 -31.19 17.54 5.22
N GLU A 151 -30.42 17.19 4.18
CA GLU A 151 -28.99 17.58 4.02
C GLU A 151 -28.46 17.01 2.69
N GLU A 152 -27.98 17.90 1.79
CA GLU A 152 -27.25 17.53 0.58
C GLU A 152 -25.89 16.92 0.95
N THR A 153 -25.87 15.61 1.19
CA THR A 153 -24.62 14.83 1.10
C THR A 153 -24.67 14.00 -0.18
N THR A 154 -23.63 14.13 -0.99
CA THR A 154 -23.43 13.50 -2.31
C THR A 154 -23.26 11.97 -2.28
N LYS A 155 -23.66 11.31 -1.18
CA LYS A 155 -23.55 9.85 -1.03
C LYS A 155 -24.78 9.17 -1.63
N ALA A 156 -24.57 8.11 -2.40
CA ALA A 156 -25.65 7.31 -2.99
C ALA A 156 -26.64 6.89 -1.89
N LYS A 157 -27.89 7.34 -1.99
CA LYS A 157 -28.90 7.04 -0.97
C LYS A 157 -29.30 5.57 -1.08
N LYS A 158 -29.17 4.84 0.02
CA LYS A 158 -29.69 3.48 0.17
C LYS A 158 -31.19 3.51 -0.13
N ASN A 159 -31.66 2.66 -1.03
CA ASN A 159 -33.06 2.70 -1.43
C ASN A 159 -33.94 2.34 -0.22
N SER A 160 -34.83 3.25 0.17
CA SER A 160 -35.68 3.11 1.36
C SER A 160 -36.60 1.89 1.30
N LYS A 161 -36.93 1.39 0.09
CA LYS A 161 -37.78 0.22 -0.11
C LYS A 161 -37.00 -1.09 -0.13
N THR A 162 -35.78 -1.11 -0.65
CA THR A 162 -35.02 -2.37 -0.84
C THR A 162 -33.87 -2.56 0.14
N GLY A 163 -33.37 -1.49 0.75
CA GLY A 163 -32.17 -1.51 1.57
C GLY A 163 -30.89 -1.83 0.79
N LEU A 164 -30.89 -1.72 -0.54
CA LEU A 164 -29.75 -1.94 -1.42
C LEU A 164 -29.30 -0.63 -2.07
N PHE A 165 -28.03 -0.54 -2.42
CA PHE A 165 -27.47 0.57 -3.22
C PHE A 165 -27.61 0.28 -4.72
N VAL A 166 -27.41 -0.98 -5.12
CA VAL A 166 -27.70 -1.44 -6.48
C VAL A 166 -29.18 -1.81 -6.58
N ASN A 167 -29.90 -1.25 -7.55
CA ASN A 167 -31.36 -1.39 -7.67
C ASN A 167 -31.82 -2.12 -8.93
N SER A 168 -30.93 -2.33 -9.90
CA SER A 168 -31.24 -2.99 -11.17
C SER A 168 -30.06 -3.80 -11.70
N LEU A 169 -30.34 -4.74 -12.61
CA LEU A 169 -29.28 -5.53 -13.26
C LEU A 169 -28.44 -4.69 -14.24
N THR A 170 -29.02 -3.67 -14.86
CA THR A 170 -28.27 -2.74 -15.72
C THR A 170 -27.28 -1.91 -14.90
N GLN A 171 -27.72 -1.40 -13.74
CA GLN A 171 -26.84 -0.71 -12.80
C GLN A 171 -25.73 -1.63 -12.27
N LEU A 172 -26.03 -2.92 -12.03
CA LEU A 172 -25.01 -3.90 -11.66
C LEU A 172 -23.94 -4.04 -12.75
N ASP A 173 -24.35 -4.17 -14.00
CA ASP A 173 -23.44 -4.27 -15.14
C ASP A 173 -22.57 -3.01 -15.29
N ASP A 174 -23.13 -1.82 -15.06
CA ASP A 174 -22.40 -0.55 -15.06
C ASP A 174 -21.37 -0.46 -13.92
N VAL A 175 -21.75 -0.89 -12.70
CA VAL A 175 -20.83 -0.95 -11.55
C VAL A 175 -19.69 -1.92 -11.85
N LEU A 176 -19.98 -3.11 -12.39
CA LEU A 176 -18.96 -4.08 -12.78
C LEU A 176 -18.01 -3.50 -13.83
N CYS A 177 -18.53 -2.79 -14.84
CA CYS A 177 -17.71 -2.12 -15.85
C CYS A 177 -16.78 -1.05 -15.24
N ARG A 178 -17.28 -0.25 -14.28
CA ARG A 178 -16.45 0.74 -13.55
C ARG A 178 -15.35 0.06 -12.73
N LEU A 179 -15.67 -1.01 -12.00
CA LEU A 179 -14.72 -1.77 -11.20
C LEU A 179 -13.61 -2.41 -12.05
N ILE A 180 -13.95 -2.91 -13.24
CA ILE A 180 -12.97 -3.47 -14.19
C ILE A 180 -12.10 -2.36 -14.78
N GLN A 181 -12.67 -1.20 -15.12
CA GLN A 181 -11.89 -0.04 -15.61
C GLN A 181 -10.91 0.49 -14.57
N ALA A 182 -11.31 0.48 -13.29
CA ALA A 182 -10.46 0.83 -12.15
C ALA A 182 -9.42 -0.27 -11.79
N GLU A 183 -9.44 -1.42 -12.47
CA GLU A 183 -8.59 -2.60 -12.20
C GLU A 183 -8.79 -3.20 -10.79
N LEU A 184 -9.88 -2.89 -10.10
CA LEU A 184 -10.23 -3.48 -8.79
C LEU A 184 -10.75 -4.91 -8.93
N VAL A 185 -11.30 -5.24 -10.10
CA VAL A 185 -11.77 -6.57 -10.46
C VAL A 185 -11.07 -7.01 -11.75
N ALA A 186 -10.59 -8.26 -11.76
CA ALA A 186 -9.87 -8.86 -12.87
C ALA A 186 -10.55 -10.15 -13.34
N GLN A 187 -10.34 -10.49 -14.61
CA GLN A 187 -10.79 -11.74 -15.20
C GLN A 187 -9.92 -12.90 -14.69
N VAL A 188 -10.55 -14.04 -14.39
CA VAL A 188 -9.86 -15.25 -13.95
C VAL A 188 -9.92 -16.30 -15.05
N ASN A 189 -8.76 -16.85 -15.39
CA ASN A 189 -8.60 -17.96 -16.32
C ASN A 189 -8.06 -19.19 -15.58
N GLU A 190 -8.06 -20.36 -16.22
CA GLU A 190 -7.51 -21.60 -15.62
C GLU A 190 -6.05 -21.42 -15.16
N GLU A 191 -5.24 -20.69 -15.94
CA GLU A 191 -3.85 -20.39 -15.57
C GLU A 191 -3.72 -19.51 -14.33
N SER A 192 -4.75 -18.75 -13.97
CA SER A 192 -4.74 -17.86 -12.78
C SER A 192 -4.71 -18.63 -11.46
N PHE A 193 -4.98 -19.94 -11.49
CA PHE A 193 -4.87 -20.84 -10.34
C PHE A 193 -3.52 -21.55 -10.25
N ARG A 194 -2.59 -21.31 -11.18
CA ARG A 194 -1.21 -21.80 -11.07
C ARG A 194 -0.38 -20.84 -10.26
N SER A 195 0.62 -21.36 -9.55
CA SER A 195 1.55 -20.50 -8.82
C SER A 195 2.33 -19.61 -9.80
N PRO A 196 2.67 -18.36 -9.44
CA PRO A 196 3.47 -17.49 -10.31
C PRO A 196 4.80 -18.12 -10.72
N GLU A 197 5.44 -18.83 -9.80
CA GLU A 197 6.71 -19.53 -10.01
C GLU A 197 6.59 -20.63 -11.07
N ASP A 198 5.49 -21.42 -11.04
CA ASP A 198 5.24 -22.45 -12.06
C ASP A 198 4.88 -21.82 -13.41
N ARG A 199 4.15 -20.69 -13.42
CA ARG A 199 3.84 -19.95 -14.65
C ARG A 199 5.12 -19.42 -15.30
N TYR A 200 6.02 -18.81 -14.53
CA TYR A 200 7.29 -18.31 -15.03
C TYR A 200 8.13 -19.43 -15.64
N LYS A 201 8.27 -20.56 -14.94
CA LYS A 201 8.99 -21.74 -15.46
C LYS A 201 8.37 -22.27 -16.76
N SER A 202 7.04 -22.35 -16.83
CA SER A 202 6.36 -22.78 -18.06
C SER A 202 6.70 -21.85 -19.23
N VAL A 203 6.71 -20.53 -18.99
CA VAL A 203 7.07 -19.55 -20.01
C VAL A 203 8.54 -19.68 -20.44
N GLU A 204 9.46 -19.86 -19.50
CA GLU A 204 10.89 -20.08 -19.79
C GLU A 204 11.10 -21.34 -20.64
N GLU A 205 10.43 -22.44 -20.29
CA GLU A 205 10.48 -23.68 -21.04
C GLU A 205 9.93 -23.52 -22.46
N ASP A 206 8.79 -22.85 -22.61
CA ASP A 206 8.14 -22.64 -23.91
C ASP A 206 9.01 -21.77 -24.82
N ILE A 207 9.62 -20.70 -24.30
CA ILE A 207 10.55 -19.84 -25.06
C ILE A 207 11.80 -20.63 -25.46
N THR A 208 12.36 -21.41 -24.53
CA THR A 208 13.55 -22.21 -24.78
C THR A 208 13.29 -23.26 -25.87
N LYS A 209 12.16 -23.97 -25.79
CA LYS A 209 11.76 -24.98 -26.80
C LYS A 209 11.45 -24.35 -28.15
N THR A 210 10.76 -23.22 -28.17
CA THR A 210 10.27 -22.60 -29.42
C THR A 210 11.35 -21.83 -30.18
N PHE A 211 12.18 -21.07 -29.47
CA PHE A 211 13.13 -20.14 -30.09
C PHE A 211 14.60 -20.54 -29.90
N PHE A 212 14.92 -21.36 -28.90
CA PHE A 212 16.30 -21.68 -28.52
C PHE A 212 16.55 -23.18 -28.38
N ALA A 213 16.00 -23.99 -29.29
CA ALA A 213 16.16 -25.45 -29.30
C ALA A 213 17.65 -25.91 -29.32
N GLY A 214 18.56 -25.06 -29.83
CA GLY A 214 20.02 -25.29 -29.82
C GLY A 214 20.77 -24.75 -28.59
N GLY A 215 20.04 -24.24 -27.59
CA GLY A 215 20.56 -23.55 -26.41
C GLY A 215 20.87 -22.06 -26.67
N ILE A 216 20.88 -21.28 -25.58
CA ILE A 216 21.20 -19.85 -25.62
C ILE A 216 22.73 -19.69 -25.75
N ARG A 217 23.21 -19.16 -26.88
CA ARG A 217 24.65 -18.98 -27.15
C ARG A 217 25.00 -17.51 -27.44
N GLY A 218 26.11 -17.05 -26.85
CA GLY A 218 26.65 -15.70 -27.05
C GLY A 218 25.89 -14.60 -26.30
N ALA A 219 26.48 -13.40 -26.23
CA ALA A 219 25.89 -12.25 -25.54
C ALA A 219 24.57 -11.80 -26.18
N LYS A 220 24.54 -11.70 -27.52
CA LYS A 220 23.32 -11.35 -28.28
C LYS A 220 22.18 -12.35 -28.09
N GLY A 221 22.49 -13.65 -28.00
CA GLY A 221 21.48 -14.67 -27.74
C GLY A 221 20.88 -14.57 -26.34
N LYS A 222 21.68 -14.19 -25.34
CA LYS A 222 21.20 -13.93 -23.97
C LYS A 222 20.28 -12.70 -23.91
N GLU A 223 20.65 -11.63 -24.61
CA GLU A 223 19.85 -10.41 -24.72
C GLU A 223 18.51 -10.67 -25.43
N GLU A 224 18.52 -11.41 -26.55
CA GLU A 224 17.29 -11.80 -27.26
C GLU A 224 16.39 -12.70 -26.40
N TYR A 225 16.98 -13.63 -25.64
CA TYR A 225 16.25 -14.46 -24.69
C TYR A 225 15.61 -13.61 -23.60
N ALA A 226 16.37 -12.71 -22.98
CA ALA A 226 15.90 -11.81 -21.93
C ALA A 226 14.74 -10.92 -22.43
N GLY A 227 14.88 -10.31 -23.61
CA GLY A 227 13.82 -9.47 -24.19
C GLY A 227 12.55 -10.26 -24.55
N LYS A 228 12.67 -11.48 -25.07
CA LYS A 228 11.49 -12.35 -25.31
C LYS A 228 10.84 -12.80 -24.02
N LEU A 229 11.64 -13.15 -23.00
CA LEU A 229 11.17 -13.55 -21.69
C LEU A 229 10.43 -12.40 -21.01
N SER A 230 11.04 -11.21 -20.90
CA SER A 230 10.42 -10.04 -20.28
C SER A 230 9.14 -9.63 -20.99
N LYS A 231 9.10 -9.69 -22.33
CA LYS A 231 7.88 -9.44 -23.10
C LYS A 231 6.77 -10.46 -22.79
N ARG A 232 7.08 -11.76 -22.81
CA ARG A 232 6.07 -12.80 -22.57
C ARG A 232 5.56 -12.79 -21.13
N LEU A 233 6.44 -12.51 -20.16
CA LEU A 233 6.07 -12.32 -18.76
C LEU A 233 5.18 -11.08 -18.58
N ARG A 234 5.43 -9.98 -19.30
CA ARG A 234 4.53 -8.81 -19.33
C ARG A 234 3.14 -9.14 -19.90
N GLU A 235 3.08 -9.86 -21.02
CA GLU A 235 1.81 -10.30 -21.61
C GLU A 235 0.99 -11.18 -20.64
N MET A 236 1.66 -12.13 -19.99
CA MET A 236 1.04 -13.01 -19.00
C MET A 236 0.53 -12.23 -17.78
N ARG A 237 1.30 -11.24 -17.33
CA ARG A 237 0.94 -10.37 -16.22
C ARG A 237 -0.28 -9.50 -16.52
N ASP A 238 -0.40 -9.02 -17.76
CA ASP A 238 -1.47 -8.11 -18.15
C ASP A 238 -2.73 -8.85 -18.68
N GLU A 239 -2.65 -10.17 -18.86
CA GLU A 239 -3.74 -11.06 -19.29
C GLU A 239 -5.06 -10.86 -18.52
N PRO A 240 -5.06 -10.75 -17.16
CA PRO A 240 -6.30 -10.57 -16.38
C PRO A 240 -7.04 -9.26 -16.68
N PHE A 241 -6.37 -8.29 -17.31
CA PHE A 241 -6.90 -6.97 -17.65
C PHE A 241 -7.30 -6.84 -19.13
N ASN A 242 -7.32 -7.94 -19.88
CA ASN A 242 -7.80 -7.93 -21.27
C ASN A 242 -9.23 -7.38 -21.36
N LEU A 243 -10.09 -7.69 -20.39
CA LEU A 243 -11.46 -7.18 -20.32
C LEU A 243 -11.52 -5.65 -20.20
N LYS A 244 -10.58 -5.03 -19.47
CA LYS A 244 -10.47 -3.56 -19.43
C LYS A 244 -10.19 -3.00 -20.83
N ARG A 245 -9.28 -3.62 -21.59
CA ARG A 245 -8.96 -3.18 -22.97
C ARG A 245 -10.16 -3.32 -23.90
N THR A 246 -10.90 -4.42 -23.83
CA THR A 246 -12.10 -4.63 -24.66
C THR A 246 -13.20 -3.63 -24.30
N LEU A 247 -13.41 -3.35 -23.01
CA LEU A 247 -14.36 -2.32 -22.57
C LEU A 247 -13.96 -0.92 -23.06
N HIS A 248 -12.70 -0.52 -22.95
CA HIS A 248 -12.25 0.79 -23.47
C HIS A 248 -12.43 0.91 -24.99
N ALA A 249 -12.20 -0.18 -25.74
CA ALA A 249 -12.45 -0.21 -27.17
C ALA A 249 -13.94 -0.02 -27.49
N LYS A 250 -14.84 -0.75 -26.79
CA LYS A 250 -16.30 -0.59 -26.92
C LYS A 250 -16.74 0.85 -26.62
N ILE A 251 -16.28 1.43 -25.51
CA ILE A 251 -16.62 2.80 -25.11
C ILE A 251 -16.15 3.82 -26.16
N SER A 252 -14.94 3.66 -26.68
CA SER A 252 -14.39 4.56 -27.71
C SER A 252 -15.20 4.49 -29.00
N ILE A 253 -15.61 3.29 -29.43
CA ILE A 253 -16.46 3.10 -30.60
C ILE A 253 -17.83 3.77 -30.37
N SER A 254 -18.45 3.57 -29.21
CA SER A 254 -19.73 4.19 -28.86
C SER A 254 -19.64 5.72 -28.83
N LYS A 255 -18.57 6.29 -28.28
CA LYS A 255 -18.32 7.75 -28.33
C LYS A 255 -18.16 8.27 -29.76
N ARG A 256 -17.42 7.55 -30.62
CA ARG A 256 -17.27 7.91 -32.05
C ARG A 256 -18.61 7.86 -32.80
N ARG A 257 -19.45 6.85 -32.56
CA ARG A 257 -20.79 6.75 -33.17
C ARG A 257 -21.68 7.94 -32.77
N LYS A 258 -21.65 8.35 -31.49
CA LYS A 258 -22.41 9.50 -30.98
C LYS A 258 -21.95 10.84 -31.60
N VAL A 259 -20.65 11.01 -31.85
CA VAL A 259 -20.09 12.23 -32.49
C VAL A 259 -20.33 12.27 -34.01
N SER A 260 -20.42 11.10 -34.67
CA SER A 260 -20.57 11.00 -36.13
C SER A 260 -21.98 11.34 -36.65
N GLY A 261 -22.96 11.69 -35.78
CA GLY A 261 -24.27 12.20 -36.19
C GLY A 261 -25.19 11.23 -36.96
N TYR A 262 -24.81 9.95 -37.12
CA TYR A 262 -25.55 8.95 -37.90
C TYR A 262 -26.67 8.27 -37.10
N SER A 263 -27.42 9.02 -36.31
CA SER A 263 -28.57 8.52 -35.54
C SER A 263 -29.88 9.05 -36.12
N TYR A 264 -30.24 8.57 -37.30
CA TYR A 264 -31.57 8.74 -37.88
C TYR A 264 -32.00 7.45 -38.58
N VAL A 265 -32.50 6.46 -37.81
CA VAL A 265 -33.61 5.58 -38.24
C VAL A 265 -34.29 5.00 -36.99
N ASN A 266 -35.57 5.34 -36.79
CA ASN A 266 -36.59 4.70 -35.94
C ASN A 266 -36.16 3.87 -34.71
N GLY A 267 -36.35 4.47 -33.53
CA GLY A 267 -37.18 3.86 -32.49
C GLY A 267 -36.57 2.76 -31.62
N ASN A 268 -35.27 2.46 -31.74
CA ASN A 268 -34.56 1.75 -30.68
C ASN A 268 -33.53 2.71 -30.09
N ASP A 269 -33.85 3.22 -28.90
CA ASP A 269 -32.93 4.00 -28.10
C ASP A 269 -31.61 3.22 -28.03
N ALA A 270 -30.51 3.78 -28.57
CA ALA A 270 -29.19 3.19 -28.44
C ALA A 270 -28.69 3.44 -27.01
N SER A 271 -29.51 3.04 -26.04
CA SER A 271 -29.31 3.16 -24.61
C SER A 271 -28.50 1.95 -24.14
N ASP A 272 -27.32 2.21 -23.60
CA ASP A 272 -26.54 1.46 -22.60
C ASP A 272 -26.33 -0.07 -22.70
N ASN A 273 -26.94 -0.78 -23.65
CA ASN A 273 -26.89 -2.24 -23.80
C ASN A 273 -25.60 -2.76 -24.47
N ASP A 274 -24.72 -1.88 -24.98
CA ASP A 274 -23.48 -2.31 -25.66
C ASP A 274 -22.34 -2.67 -24.67
N LEU A 275 -22.52 -2.44 -23.35
CA LEU A 275 -21.52 -2.72 -22.30
C LEU A 275 -21.82 -3.99 -21.47
N VAL A 276 -22.82 -4.78 -21.86
CA VAL A 276 -23.18 -6.02 -21.16
C VAL A 276 -22.00 -6.99 -21.18
N LEU A 277 -21.59 -7.43 -19.99
CA LEU A 277 -20.56 -8.44 -19.80
C LEU A 277 -21.09 -9.83 -20.17
N GLU A 278 -20.24 -10.67 -20.75
CA GLU A 278 -20.56 -12.06 -21.08
C GLU A 278 -20.76 -12.87 -19.79
N GLY A 279 -21.87 -13.61 -19.69
CA GLY A 279 -22.28 -14.30 -18.47
C GLY A 279 -21.28 -15.34 -17.96
N ASP A 280 -20.53 -15.98 -18.86
CA ASP A 280 -19.53 -17.01 -18.54
C ASP A 280 -18.21 -16.44 -17.99
N THR A 281 -18.04 -15.11 -18.04
CA THR A 281 -16.82 -14.46 -17.54
C THR A 281 -16.71 -14.67 -16.03
N VAL A 282 -15.61 -15.26 -15.57
CA VAL A 282 -15.29 -15.40 -14.15
C VAL A 282 -14.50 -14.18 -13.66
N LEU A 283 -14.98 -13.57 -12.58
CA LEU A 283 -14.39 -12.37 -11.99
C LEU A 283 -13.85 -12.65 -10.58
N ARG A 284 -12.75 -11.97 -10.23
CA ARG A 284 -12.14 -11.97 -8.89
C ARG A 284 -11.59 -10.59 -8.57
N ILE A 285 -11.46 -10.31 -7.29
CA ILE A 285 -10.86 -9.06 -6.81
C ILE A 285 -9.36 -9.06 -7.06
N ASN A 286 -8.87 -7.91 -7.51
CA ASN A 286 -7.46 -7.64 -7.69
C ASN A 286 -6.89 -6.99 -6.42
N TYR A 287 -6.27 -7.80 -5.57
CA TYR A 287 -5.65 -7.32 -4.35
C TYR A 287 -4.41 -6.43 -4.61
N GLU A 288 -3.69 -6.59 -5.73
CA GLU A 288 -2.53 -5.73 -6.06
C GLU A 288 -2.97 -4.28 -6.21
N LYS A 289 -4.07 -4.04 -6.94
CA LYS A 289 -4.63 -2.71 -7.12
C LYS A 289 -5.22 -2.16 -5.83
N CYS A 290 -5.86 -3.00 -5.01
CA CYS A 290 -6.33 -2.59 -3.69
C CYS A 290 -5.18 -2.11 -2.80
N THR A 291 -4.03 -2.78 -2.84
CA THR A 291 -2.82 -2.37 -2.10
C THR A 291 -2.31 -1.00 -2.56
N VAL A 292 -2.37 -0.68 -3.86
CA VAL A 292 -2.01 0.66 -4.39
C VAL A 292 -2.89 1.74 -3.76
N GLU A 293 -4.19 1.52 -3.68
CA GLU A 293 -5.11 2.49 -3.09
C GLU A 293 -4.91 2.60 -1.57
N LEU A 294 -4.67 1.48 -0.87
CA LEU A 294 -4.34 1.49 0.56
C LEU A 294 -3.03 2.25 0.84
N ARG A 295 -2.02 2.09 -0.01
CA ARG A 295 -0.77 2.89 0.06
C ARG A 295 -1.08 4.37 -0.06
N ASN A 296 -1.88 4.75 -1.06
CA ASN A 296 -2.21 6.14 -1.30
C ASN A 296 -2.95 6.76 -0.11
N GLN A 297 -3.90 6.02 0.49
CA GLN A 297 -4.60 6.42 1.71
C GLN A 297 -3.62 6.60 2.90
N GLN A 298 -2.68 5.68 3.09
CA GLN A 298 -1.68 5.79 4.15
C GLN A 298 -0.76 7.00 3.93
N LEU A 299 -0.29 7.23 2.70
CA LEU A 299 0.55 8.38 2.38
C LEU A 299 -0.18 9.70 2.61
N ALA A 300 -1.46 9.79 2.24
CA ALA A 300 -2.30 10.96 2.54
C ALA A 300 -2.48 11.16 4.05
N HIS A 301 -2.67 10.08 4.81
CA HIS A 301 -2.77 10.16 6.27
C HIS A 301 -1.48 10.69 6.91
N VAL A 302 -0.31 10.21 6.48
CA VAL A 302 0.99 10.74 6.95
C VAL A 302 1.13 12.23 6.62
N VAL A 303 0.72 12.66 5.42
CA VAL A 303 0.72 14.09 5.07
C VAL A 303 -0.24 14.89 5.95
N SER A 304 -1.38 14.34 6.33
CA SER A 304 -2.34 14.99 7.23
C SER A 304 -1.74 15.24 8.61
N GLU A 305 -0.97 14.28 9.14
CA GLU A 305 -0.29 14.43 10.43
C GLU A 305 0.86 15.45 10.37
N LEU A 306 1.55 15.57 9.23
CA LEU A 306 2.72 16.44 9.08
C LEU A 306 2.40 17.87 8.62
N TYR A 307 1.45 18.05 7.70
CA TYR A 307 1.17 19.31 7.01
C TYR A 307 -0.30 19.76 7.08
N GLY A 308 -1.15 19.00 7.78
CA GLY A 308 -2.57 19.30 7.96
C GLY A 308 -3.50 18.74 6.88
N GLU A 309 -4.80 18.77 7.17
CA GLU A 309 -5.86 18.13 6.37
C GLU A 309 -5.97 18.70 4.95
N THR A 310 -5.87 20.02 4.78
CA THR A 310 -6.00 20.66 3.46
C THR A 310 -4.90 20.22 2.49
N THR A 311 -3.65 20.15 2.96
CA THR A 311 -2.52 19.65 2.18
C THR A 311 -2.68 18.16 1.88
N ALA A 312 -3.21 17.39 2.82
CA ALA A 312 -3.47 15.96 2.63
C ALA A 312 -4.53 15.68 1.57
N GLU A 313 -5.62 16.47 1.52
CA GLU A 313 -6.64 16.34 0.48
C GLU A 313 -6.09 16.70 -0.91
N VAL A 314 -5.29 17.77 -1.01
CA VAL A 314 -4.57 18.12 -2.25
C VAL A 314 -3.67 16.96 -2.70
N TYR A 315 -2.93 16.35 -1.77
CA TYR A 315 -2.07 15.22 -2.09
C TYR A 315 -2.86 13.95 -2.45
N ALA A 316 -3.98 13.67 -1.77
CA ALA A 316 -4.85 12.54 -2.04
C ALA A 316 -5.44 12.62 -3.45
N THR A 317 -5.92 13.80 -3.88
CA THR A 317 -6.43 13.98 -5.26
C THR A 317 -5.35 13.78 -6.33
N LEU A 318 -4.11 14.18 -6.05
CA LEU A 318 -2.97 13.91 -6.93
C LEU A 318 -2.68 12.41 -7.01
N LEU A 319 -2.64 11.73 -5.87
CA LEU A 319 -2.42 10.28 -5.79
C LEU A 319 -3.51 9.48 -6.50
N GLU A 320 -4.77 9.92 -6.44
CA GLU A 320 -5.89 9.31 -7.17
C GLU A 320 -5.70 9.43 -8.69
N GLN A 321 -5.20 10.56 -9.20
CA GLN A 321 -4.89 10.67 -10.63
C GLN A 321 -3.70 9.79 -11.02
N LEU A 322 -2.69 9.66 -10.14
CA LEU A 322 -1.55 8.75 -10.36
C LEU A 322 -1.99 7.28 -10.35
N SER A 323 -2.91 6.92 -9.46
CA SER A 323 -3.36 5.53 -9.29
C SER A 323 -4.00 4.98 -10.57
N LYS A 324 -4.63 5.80 -11.40
CA LYS A 324 -5.21 5.39 -12.70
C LYS A 324 -4.17 4.81 -13.67
N LYS A 325 -2.90 5.19 -13.51
CA LYS A 325 -1.76 4.72 -14.32
C LYS A 325 -0.94 3.66 -13.58
N ILE A 326 -1.24 3.35 -12.31
CA ILE A 326 -0.48 2.44 -11.45
C ILE A 326 -1.35 1.25 -11.03
N SER A 327 -0.99 0.07 -11.52
CA SER A 327 -1.68 -1.18 -11.19
C SER A 327 -1.12 -1.90 -9.96
N ARG A 328 0.14 -1.64 -9.58
CA ARG A 328 0.86 -2.36 -8.52
C ARG A 328 1.86 -1.44 -7.78
N CYS A 329 2.19 -1.77 -6.53
CA CYS A 329 3.20 -1.04 -5.75
C CYS A 329 4.63 -1.43 -6.16
N HIS A 330 4.91 -2.73 -6.25
CA HIS A 330 6.24 -3.26 -6.55
C HIS A 330 6.47 -3.46 -8.05
N SER A 331 7.60 -2.94 -8.54
CA SER A 331 8.16 -3.33 -9.83
C SER A 331 8.84 -4.70 -9.71
N ASN A 332 8.68 -5.58 -10.71
CA ASN A 332 9.47 -6.81 -10.78
C ASN A 332 10.67 -6.57 -11.72
N PRO A 333 11.92 -6.55 -11.21
CA PRO A 333 13.11 -6.32 -12.02
C PRO A 333 13.31 -7.34 -13.15
N GLU A 334 12.79 -8.57 -12.98
CA GLU A 334 12.90 -9.62 -14.00
C GLU A 334 11.92 -9.43 -15.18
N ILE A 335 10.91 -8.59 -15.01
CA ILE A 335 9.81 -8.40 -15.97
C ILE A 335 9.84 -7.00 -16.59
N ASN A 336 10.25 -6.00 -15.82
CA ASN A 336 10.30 -4.61 -16.25
C ASN A 336 11.71 -4.31 -16.76
N ASP A 337 11.86 -4.06 -18.06
CA ASP A 337 13.12 -3.57 -18.62
C ASP A 337 13.39 -2.13 -18.13
N ASP A 338 14.62 -1.85 -17.72
CA ASP A 338 15.08 -0.55 -17.19
C ASP A 338 15.11 0.58 -18.25
N GLU A 339 14.78 0.29 -19.52
CA GLU A 339 14.93 1.23 -20.64
C GLU A 339 13.70 2.11 -20.96
N ASP A 340 12.52 1.85 -20.37
CA ASP A 340 11.30 2.65 -20.64
C ASP A 340 10.95 3.62 -19.48
N ASP A 341 10.10 4.63 -19.79
CA ASP A 341 9.48 5.74 -19.02
C ASP A 341 9.37 5.68 -17.47
N PHE A 342 9.55 4.52 -16.84
CA PHE A 342 9.60 4.31 -15.40
C PHE A 342 10.78 5.01 -14.71
N SER A 343 11.91 5.20 -15.41
CA SER A 343 13.10 5.85 -14.84
C SER A 343 12.88 7.33 -14.50
N GLN A 344 11.95 8.01 -15.19
CA GLN A 344 11.60 9.41 -14.90
C GLN A 344 10.38 9.56 -13.96
N GLY A 345 9.66 8.47 -13.66
CA GLY A 345 8.44 8.46 -12.86
C GLY A 345 7.20 8.90 -13.63
N LEU A 346 6.02 8.38 -13.25
CA LEU A 346 4.73 8.79 -13.84
C LEU A 346 4.42 10.24 -13.47
N LYS A 347 4.17 11.08 -14.47
CA LYS A 347 3.96 12.52 -14.31
C LYS A 347 2.48 12.91 -14.45
N ILE A 348 2.08 13.93 -13.71
CA ILE A 348 0.74 14.53 -13.73
C ILE A 348 0.84 16.04 -13.76
N SER A 349 -0.02 16.67 -14.57
CA SER A 349 -0.03 18.14 -14.67
C SER A 349 -0.81 18.79 -13.52
N THR A 350 -0.42 20.02 -13.16
CA THR A 350 -1.15 20.84 -12.17
C THR A 350 -2.64 20.96 -12.50
N ASN A 351 -3.00 21.10 -13.78
CA ASN A 351 -4.39 21.27 -14.20
C ASN A 351 -5.20 19.99 -14.01
N GLU A 352 -4.63 18.83 -14.33
CA GLU A 352 -5.29 17.53 -14.20
C GLU A 352 -5.71 17.24 -12.74
N VAL A 353 -4.89 17.66 -11.77
CA VAL A 353 -5.24 17.56 -10.35
C VAL A 353 -6.23 18.65 -9.94
N PHE A 354 -6.01 19.90 -10.35
CA PHE A 354 -6.84 21.03 -9.96
C PHE A 354 -8.30 20.87 -10.44
N ASP A 355 -8.51 20.32 -11.63
CA ASP A 355 -9.84 20.06 -12.21
C ASP A 355 -10.62 18.96 -11.45
N LYS A 356 -9.91 18.13 -10.67
CA LYS A 356 -10.50 17.05 -9.85
C LYS A 356 -10.57 17.39 -8.36
N LEU A 357 -10.03 18.52 -7.95
CA LEU A 357 -10.07 18.97 -6.57
C LEU A 357 -11.51 19.35 -6.17
N ASN A 358 -11.92 18.95 -4.97
CA ASN A 358 -13.22 19.32 -4.42
C ASN A 358 -13.42 20.85 -4.47
N PRO A 359 -14.46 21.37 -5.15
CA PRO A 359 -14.72 22.80 -5.24
C PRO A 359 -14.95 23.48 -3.89
N SER A 360 -15.47 22.76 -2.89
CA SER A 360 -15.73 23.30 -1.55
C SER A 360 -14.50 23.38 -0.66
N LEU A 361 -13.38 22.76 -1.05
CA LEU A 361 -12.14 22.81 -0.27
C LEU A 361 -11.53 24.21 -0.32
N ASP A 362 -11.32 24.80 0.86
CA ASP A 362 -10.59 26.05 1.04
C ASP A 362 -9.07 25.80 1.04
N VAL A 363 -8.48 25.90 -0.15
CA VAL A 363 -7.03 25.82 -0.36
C VAL A 363 -6.25 27.02 0.19
N SER A 364 -6.92 28.06 0.68
CA SER A 364 -6.22 29.17 1.34
C SER A 364 -5.87 28.85 2.80
N ALA A 365 -6.47 27.79 3.36
CA ALA A 365 -6.22 27.32 4.71
C ALA A 365 -5.03 26.34 4.76
N GLY A 366 -4.20 26.46 5.81
CA GLY A 366 -3.06 25.57 6.07
C GLY A 366 -1.73 26.02 5.47
N VAL A 367 -1.72 26.95 4.50
CA VAL A 367 -0.48 27.58 4.00
C VAL A 367 -0.27 28.93 4.67
N GLY A 368 0.92 29.13 5.25
CA GLY A 368 1.30 30.40 5.86
C GLY A 368 1.24 31.56 4.86
N LYS A 369 0.64 32.68 5.26
CA LYS A 369 0.61 33.92 4.47
C LYS A 369 1.98 34.61 4.56
N VAL A 370 2.90 34.27 3.67
CA VAL A 370 4.23 34.89 3.61
C VAL A 370 4.21 36.08 2.66
N GLY A 371 4.83 37.20 3.06
CA GLY A 371 4.96 38.38 2.20
C GLY A 371 5.77 38.07 0.94
N ALA A 372 5.38 38.64 -0.21
CA ALA A 372 5.96 38.34 -1.53
C ALA A 372 7.47 38.60 -1.65
N LYS A 373 8.07 39.36 -0.72
CA LYS A 373 9.52 39.65 -0.66
C LYS A 373 10.31 38.66 0.20
N MET A 374 9.65 37.80 0.98
CA MET A 374 10.31 36.81 1.87
C MET A 374 10.30 35.39 1.28
N THR A 375 9.76 35.21 0.07
CA THR A 375 9.73 33.93 -0.65
C THR A 375 10.64 34.00 -1.86
N ASP A 376 11.71 33.20 -1.86
CA ASP A 376 12.51 33.01 -3.05
C ASP A 376 11.76 32.10 -4.04
N ARG A 377 11.04 32.72 -4.98
CA ARG A 377 10.28 32.02 -6.02
C ARG A 377 11.16 31.16 -6.91
N LYS A 378 12.47 31.44 -7.05
CA LYS A 378 13.35 30.64 -7.91
C LYS A 378 13.73 29.31 -7.24
N SER A 379 14.11 29.32 -5.96
CA SER A 379 14.40 28.09 -5.22
C SER A 379 13.15 27.24 -5.01
N ALA A 380 12.01 27.86 -4.66
CA ALA A 380 10.76 27.14 -4.47
C ALA A 380 10.29 26.41 -5.74
N ASN A 381 10.48 26.99 -6.93
CA ASN A 381 10.10 26.37 -8.20
C ASN A 381 11.21 25.53 -8.85
N ARG A 382 12.26 25.16 -8.10
CA ARG A 382 13.36 24.36 -8.63
C ARG A 382 12.81 23.04 -9.19
N ILE A 383 13.27 22.71 -10.40
CA ILE A 383 12.90 21.48 -11.10
C ILE A 383 13.97 20.42 -10.83
N TYR A 384 13.54 19.18 -10.64
CA TYR A 384 14.42 18.02 -10.48
C TYR A 384 14.10 16.96 -11.52
N ASP A 385 14.98 16.79 -12.51
CA ASP A 385 14.76 15.87 -13.63
C ASP A 385 14.92 14.40 -13.25
N GLN A 386 15.75 14.11 -12.25
CA GLN A 386 16.03 12.76 -11.77
C GLN A 386 15.47 12.50 -10.36
N PRO A 387 15.09 11.25 -10.04
CA PRO A 387 14.69 10.86 -8.70
C PRO A 387 15.84 11.05 -7.70
N PRO A 388 15.55 11.25 -6.40
CA PRO A 388 16.58 11.39 -5.39
C PRO A 388 17.43 10.11 -5.30
N VAL A 389 18.76 10.25 -5.41
CA VAL A 389 19.70 9.13 -5.29
C VAL A 389 19.58 8.52 -3.89
N ILE A 390 19.19 7.25 -3.83
CA ILE A 390 19.25 6.48 -2.60
C ILE A 390 20.73 6.27 -2.29
N LYS A 391 21.24 6.91 -1.22
CA LYS A 391 22.59 6.66 -0.74
C LYS A 391 22.66 5.21 -0.32
N LYS A 392 23.29 4.35 -1.15
CA LYS A 392 23.67 3.01 -0.71
C LYS A 392 24.58 3.19 0.52
N PRO A 393 24.40 2.42 1.60
CA PRO A 393 25.39 2.40 2.66
C PRO A 393 26.74 2.07 2.01
N LEU A 394 27.80 2.77 2.41
CA LEU A 394 29.18 2.49 2.01
C LEU A 394 29.54 1.07 2.51
N ILE A 395 29.15 0.08 1.72
CA ILE A 395 29.68 -1.27 1.74
C ILE A 395 30.25 -1.45 0.34
N GLU A 396 31.31 -0.70 0.05
CA GLU A 396 32.28 -1.21 -0.91
C GLU A 396 32.91 -2.41 -0.19
N GLU A 397 32.44 -3.60 -0.55
CA GLU A 397 33.27 -4.78 -0.42
C GLU A 397 34.57 -4.42 -1.15
N ALA A 398 35.62 -4.15 -0.39
CA ALA A 398 36.94 -3.99 -0.94
C ALA A 398 37.28 -5.31 -1.64
N GLU A 399 37.03 -5.37 -2.96
CA GLU A 399 37.75 -6.29 -3.83
C GLU A 399 39.22 -5.93 -3.63
N VAL A 400 39.91 -6.76 -2.86
CA VAL A 400 41.35 -6.67 -2.66
C VAL A 400 41.99 -7.12 -3.97
N GLU A 401 42.00 -6.25 -4.96
CA GLU A 401 42.99 -6.33 -6.03
C GLU A 401 44.31 -5.87 -5.44
N GLY A 402 45.14 -6.87 -5.12
CA GLY A 402 46.47 -6.64 -4.62
C GLY A 402 47.37 -6.11 -5.74
N GLU A 403 47.56 -4.79 -5.78
CA GLU A 403 48.77 -4.21 -6.33
C GLU A 403 49.32 -3.17 -5.35
N ALA A 404 50.47 -3.51 -4.77
CA ALA A 404 51.28 -2.60 -4.01
C ALA A 404 51.92 -1.60 -4.99
N SER A 405 51.63 -0.31 -4.83
CA SER A 405 52.50 0.75 -5.35
C SER A 405 52.83 1.70 -4.21
N SER A 406 54.12 1.81 -3.94
CA SER A 406 54.70 2.98 -3.32
C SER A 406 54.41 4.18 -4.22
N ASP A 407 54.14 5.33 -3.62
CA ASP A 407 55.05 6.46 -3.69
C ASP A 407 54.50 7.59 -2.81
N GLU A 408 55.36 8.04 -1.90
CA GLU A 408 55.22 9.29 -1.17
C GLU A 408 55.46 10.43 -2.17
N GLU A 409 54.62 11.47 -2.17
CA GLU A 409 55.06 12.82 -2.47
C GLU A 409 54.02 13.86 -2.03
N ASP A 410 54.44 14.61 -1.02
CA ASP A 410 54.25 16.03 -0.72
C ASP A 410 52.88 16.73 -0.91
N ALA A 411 52.40 17.22 0.24
CA ALA A 411 51.35 18.20 0.37
C ALA A 411 51.87 19.60 0.02
N GLU A 412 51.27 20.24 -0.98
CA GLU A 412 51.33 21.70 -1.15
C GLU A 412 49.95 22.32 -0.90
N GLU A 413 49.88 23.15 0.14
CA GLU A 413 48.77 24.02 0.47
C GLU A 413 48.66 25.16 -0.55
N ALA A 414 47.63 25.14 -1.39
CA ALA A 414 47.32 26.25 -2.29
C ALA A 414 46.33 27.23 -1.61
N ASN A 415 46.88 28.33 -1.11
CA ASN A 415 46.17 29.55 -0.73
C ASN A 415 45.47 30.18 -1.96
N GLY A 416 44.13 30.11 -2.01
CA GLY A 416 43.30 30.79 -3.01
C GLY A 416 42.72 32.08 -2.46
N HIS A 417 43.41 33.18 -2.74
CA HIS A 417 43.00 34.57 -2.48
C HIS A 417 41.66 34.90 -3.15
N ALA A 418 40.73 35.51 -2.40
CA ALA A 418 39.57 36.21 -2.94
C ALA A 418 40.03 37.48 -3.66
N MET A 419 39.53 37.69 -4.88
CA MET A 419 39.59 38.96 -5.61
C MET A 419 38.17 39.49 -5.70
N ASP A 420 37.99 40.68 -5.13
CA ASP A 420 36.86 41.57 -5.31
C ASP A 420 36.80 42.07 -6.77
N GLU A 421 35.60 42.21 -7.31
CA GLU A 421 35.29 43.26 -8.27
C GLU A 421 33.99 43.94 -7.82
N ASP A 422 34.16 45.21 -7.46
CA ASP A 422 33.12 46.20 -7.19
C ASP A 422 32.23 46.43 -8.42
N ASP A 423 30.96 46.74 -8.18
CA ASP A 423 30.33 47.84 -8.91
C ASP A 423 29.30 48.55 -8.01
N ASP A 424 29.58 49.84 -7.90
CA ASP A 424 29.02 50.92 -7.08
C ASP A 424 27.65 51.40 -7.62
N GLU A 425 26.71 51.72 -6.73
CA GLU A 425 25.84 52.89 -6.88
C GLU A 425 25.39 53.43 -5.49
N GLY A 426 26.17 54.39 -4.97
CA GLY A 426 25.67 55.72 -4.57
C GLY A 426 24.67 55.83 -3.41
N VAL A 427 25.17 56.06 -2.19
CA VAL A 427 24.38 56.59 -1.06
C VAL A 427 24.78 58.03 -0.77
N ASP A 428 23.89 58.96 -1.11
CA ASP A 428 23.99 60.37 -0.75
C ASP A 428 23.73 60.55 0.75
N MET A 429 24.73 61.05 1.48
CA MET A 429 24.61 61.46 2.89
C MET A 429 24.41 62.97 2.98
N GLN A 430 23.33 63.40 3.65
CA GLN A 430 23.29 64.71 4.32
C GLN A 430 22.79 64.59 5.77
N PRO A 431 23.28 65.45 6.69
CA PRO A 431 23.23 65.23 8.12
C PRO A 431 22.12 66.04 8.81
N GLY A 432 21.54 65.52 9.90
CA GLY A 432 20.56 66.30 10.67
C GLY A 432 20.01 65.65 11.94
N ALA A 433 20.61 66.03 13.07
CA ALA A 433 20.03 66.36 14.38
C ALA A 433 19.06 65.40 15.12
N ASN A 434 19.40 65.22 16.41
CA ASN A 434 18.55 64.73 17.50
C ASN A 434 17.16 65.38 17.54
N GLY A 435 16.12 64.55 17.70
CA GLY A 435 14.77 65.01 18.02
C GLY A 435 13.84 63.85 18.35
N VAL A 436 13.53 63.71 19.63
CA VAL A 436 12.50 62.83 20.21
C VAL A 436 11.16 63.02 19.48
N ASN A 437 10.60 61.97 18.88
CA ASN A 437 9.15 61.80 18.71
C ASN A 437 8.78 60.37 18.28
N GLY A 438 7.65 59.90 18.79
CA GLY A 438 7.28 58.49 18.91
C GLY A 438 7.35 57.65 17.62
N THR A 439 8.04 56.52 17.73
CA THR A 439 8.03 55.45 16.75
C THR A 439 6.65 54.79 16.72
N LYS A 440 5.73 55.33 15.92
CA LYS A 440 4.60 54.54 15.41
C LYS A 440 5.21 53.39 14.61
N VAL A 441 5.10 52.17 15.15
CA VAL A 441 5.34 50.94 14.41
C VAL A 441 4.36 50.95 13.23
N LYS A 442 4.83 51.31 12.04
CA LYS A 442 4.08 51.08 10.81
C LYS A 442 4.10 49.57 10.60
N PHE A 443 3.02 48.89 10.96
CA PHE A 443 2.74 47.59 10.37
C PHE A 443 2.77 47.79 8.86
N ASN A 444 3.67 47.07 8.20
CA ASN A 444 3.75 47.08 6.76
C ASN A 444 2.50 46.36 6.26
N ASP A 445 1.40 47.09 6.15
CA ASP A 445 0.07 46.61 5.78
C ASP A 445 -0.03 46.36 4.26
N VAL A 446 1.09 45.96 3.65
CA VAL A 446 1.04 45.26 2.36
C VAL A 446 0.61 43.85 2.71
N GLY A 447 -0.71 43.68 2.90
CA GLY A 447 -1.32 42.37 2.99
C GLY A 447 -0.80 41.48 1.86
N PRO A 448 -0.67 40.16 2.08
CA PRO A 448 -0.20 39.24 1.05
C PRO A 448 -1.00 39.50 -0.23
N ALA A 449 -0.31 39.52 -1.38
CA ALA A 449 -0.98 39.63 -2.67
C ALA A 449 -2.14 38.62 -2.68
N LYS A 450 -3.35 39.05 -3.10
CA LYS A 450 -4.51 38.15 -3.18
C LYS A 450 -4.18 37.06 -4.20
N LEU A 451 -3.69 35.92 -3.72
CA LEU A 451 -3.38 34.77 -4.54
C LEU A 451 -4.68 34.17 -5.05
N THR A 452 -4.67 33.72 -6.29
CA THR A 452 -5.76 32.95 -6.87
C THR A 452 -5.87 31.58 -6.17
N ARG A 453 -7.05 30.96 -6.24
CA ARG A 453 -7.26 29.59 -5.73
C ARG A 453 -6.22 28.60 -6.29
N LYS A 454 -5.88 28.76 -7.58
CA LYS A 454 -4.88 27.91 -8.25
C LYS A 454 -3.45 28.14 -7.73
N GLU A 455 -3.10 29.38 -7.39
CA GLU A 455 -1.80 29.69 -6.79
C GLU A 455 -1.69 29.15 -5.37
N HIS A 456 -2.75 29.29 -4.56
CA HIS A 456 -2.83 28.66 -3.24
C HIS A 456 -2.70 27.13 -3.32
N PHE A 457 -3.42 26.50 -4.25
CA PHE A 457 -3.27 25.08 -4.56
C PHE A 457 -1.82 24.71 -4.94
N ARG A 458 -1.18 25.48 -5.82
CA ARG A 458 0.23 25.25 -6.21
C ARG A 458 1.18 25.37 -5.01
N GLN A 459 0.91 26.24 -4.05
CA GLN A 459 1.72 26.34 -2.83
C GLN A 459 1.69 25.06 -1.99
N HIS A 460 0.55 24.39 -1.88
CA HIS A 460 0.49 23.08 -1.20
C HIS A 460 1.36 22.02 -1.90
N LEU A 461 1.39 22.00 -3.24
CA LEU A 461 2.24 21.08 -3.99
C LEU A 461 3.73 21.38 -3.77
N LEU A 462 4.11 22.66 -3.74
CA LEU A 462 5.49 23.08 -3.47
C LEU A 462 5.93 22.74 -2.04
N LEU A 463 5.04 22.90 -1.05
CA LEU A 463 5.31 22.51 0.33
C LEU A 463 5.67 21.02 0.45
N LEU A 464 4.97 20.17 -0.29
CA LEU A 464 5.22 18.72 -0.34
C LEU A 464 6.55 18.37 -1.01
N CYS A 465 7.09 19.24 -1.87
CA CYS A 465 8.41 19.08 -2.48
C CYS A 465 9.56 19.41 -1.53
N GLU A 466 9.40 20.46 -0.72
CA GLU A 466 10.45 20.93 0.19
C GLU A 466 10.50 20.17 1.51
N GLY A 467 9.44 19.42 1.84
CA GLY A 467 9.35 18.61 3.05
C GLY A 467 10.52 17.64 3.26
N GLN A 468 10.78 17.26 4.52
CA GLN A 468 11.86 16.35 4.90
C GLN A 468 11.87 15.04 4.09
N HIS A 469 10.67 14.50 3.82
CA HIS A 469 10.49 13.24 3.10
C HIS A 469 10.32 13.40 1.59
N LYS A 470 10.24 14.64 1.08
CA LYS A 470 10.06 14.96 -0.35
C LYS A 470 8.92 14.14 -0.99
N PHE A 471 7.71 14.31 -0.48
CA PHE A 471 6.52 13.58 -0.93
C PHE A 471 6.25 13.77 -2.43
N LEU A 472 6.64 14.93 -2.99
CA LEU A 472 6.51 15.23 -4.40
C LEU A 472 7.84 15.69 -4.99
N ARG A 473 8.02 15.38 -6.27
CA ARG A 473 9.07 15.97 -7.11
C ARG A 473 8.43 16.87 -8.16
N HIS A 474 8.87 18.12 -8.21
CA HIS A 474 8.49 19.08 -9.24
C HIS A 474 9.32 18.82 -10.50
N CYS A 475 8.63 18.36 -11.55
CA CYS A 475 9.19 18.12 -12.88
C CYS A 475 8.99 19.34 -13.79
N ALA A 476 9.63 19.33 -14.96
CA ALA A 476 9.41 20.37 -15.96
C ALA A 476 7.94 20.50 -16.38
N MET A 477 7.56 21.67 -16.91
CA MET A 477 6.22 21.95 -17.48
C MET A 477 5.05 21.86 -16.47
N GLU A 478 5.25 22.28 -15.22
CA GLU A 478 4.22 22.22 -14.16
C GLU A 478 3.67 20.81 -13.92
N GLN A 479 4.55 19.81 -14.06
CA GLN A 479 4.26 18.42 -13.79
C GLN A 479 4.83 17.99 -12.46
N TRP A 480 4.17 17.00 -11.85
CA TRP A 480 4.51 16.46 -10.54
C TRP A 480 4.57 14.94 -10.62
N THR A 481 5.46 14.36 -9.83
CA THR A 481 5.58 12.92 -9.67
C THR A 481 5.85 12.56 -8.22
N VAL A 482 5.54 11.31 -7.86
CA VAL A 482 5.84 10.74 -6.55
C VAL A 482 6.88 9.65 -6.76
N ASP A 483 8.06 9.83 -6.17
CA ASP A 483 9.09 8.81 -6.17
C ASP A 483 8.81 7.82 -5.03
N PHE A 484 7.92 6.85 -5.27
CA PHE A 484 7.39 5.95 -4.22
C PHE A 484 8.50 5.16 -3.48
N GLU A 485 9.47 4.59 -4.20
CA GLU A 485 10.55 3.79 -3.61
C GLU A 485 11.36 4.56 -2.54
N PRO A 486 11.98 5.72 -2.84
CA PRO A 486 12.70 6.48 -1.81
C PRO A 486 11.79 7.07 -0.74
N LEU A 487 10.56 7.44 -1.08
CA LEU A 487 9.58 7.94 -0.12
C LEU A 487 9.22 6.87 0.92
N VAL A 488 8.81 5.69 0.45
CA VAL A 488 8.43 4.56 1.33
C VAL A 488 9.61 4.14 2.18
N ARG A 489 10.83 4.02 1.63
CA ARG A 489 12.03 3.73 2.44
C ARG A 489 12.26 4.77 3.54
N SER A 490 12.07 6.05 3.25
CA SER A 490 12.20 7.11 4.26
C SER A 490 11.15 6.98 5.37
N LEU A 491 9.91 6.59 5.03
CA LEU A 491 8.85 6.34 6.00
C LEU A 491 9.12 5.09 6.85
N GLN A 492 9.62 4.02 6.24
CA GLN A 492 10.04 2.81 6.95
C GLN A 492 11.13 3.11 7.99
N GLU A 493 12.11 3.93 7.63
CA GLU A 493 13.16 4.37 8.55
C GLU A 493 12.61 5.25 9.69
N MET A 494 11.64 6.13 9.40
CA MET A 494 10.98 6.95 10.42
C MET A 494 10.22 6.08 11.43
N GLU A 495 9.47 5.09 10.96
CA GLU A 495 8.73 4.18 11.82
C GLU A 495 9.68 3.31 12.67
N LEU A 496 10.75 2.81 12.06
CA LEU A 496 11.81 2.09 12.78
C LEU A 496 12.44 2.98 13.87
N ASP A 497 12.72 4.25 13.56
CA ASP A 497 13.25 5.21 14.52
C ASP A 497 12.30 5.40 15.71
N THR A 498 11.00 5.49 15.45
CA THR A 498 9.97 5.64 16.47
C THR A 498 9.92 4.41 17.39
N VAL A 499 10.02 3.21 16.82
CA VAL A 499 10.07 1.95 17.59
C VAL A 499 11.36 1.86 18.43
N ILE A 500 12.51 2.24 17.88
CA ILE A 500 13.79 2.26 18.61
C ILE A 500 13.74 3.30 19.74
N GLN A 501 13.21 4.49 19.48
CA GLN A 501 13.03 5.54 20.50
C GLN A 501 12.16 5.05 21.65
N ARG A 502 11.03 4.38 21.37
CA ARG A 502 10.12 3.88 22.40
C ARG A 502 10.70 2.72 23.21
N SER A 503 11.53 1.88 22.60
CA SER A 503 12.09 0.68 23.26
C SER A 503 13.42 0.93 23.98
N VAL A 504 14.32 1.69 23.37
CA VAL A 504 15.67 1.94 23.88
C VAL A 504 15.80 3.32 24.53
N GLY A 505 15.10 4.32 23.98
CA GLY A 505 15.17 5.72 24.38
C GLY A 505 15.90 6.59 23.34
N GLN A 506 15.80 7.92 23.51
CA GLN A 506 16.47 8.91 22.65
C GLN A 506 18.00 8.71 22.50
N PRO A 507 18.75 8.40 23.58
CA PRO A 507 20.18 8.13 23.44
C PRO A 507 20.50 6.91 22.57
N GLY A 508 19.65 5.88 22.63
CA GLY A 508 19.77 4.70 21.76
C GLY A 508 19.52 5.05 20.30
N LEU A 509 18.44 5.79 20.02
CA LEU A 509 18.13 6.25 18.66
C LEU A 509 19.28 7.06 18.06
N ARG A 510 19.89 7.96 18.84
CA ARG A 510 21.06 8.73 18.41
C ARG A 510 22.20 7.82 17.94
N LEU A 511 22.54 6.82 18.75
CA LEU A 511 23.61 5.87 18.41
C LEU A 511 23.29 5.09 17.13
N VAL A 512 22.05 4.61 16.97
CA VAL A 512 21.65 3.90 15.74
C VAL A 512 21.71 4.81 14.51
N ARG A 513 21.30 6.09 14.62
CA ARG A 513 21.41 7.06 13.52
C ARG A 513 22.86 7.33 13.13
N ILE A 514 23.77 7.39 14.10
CA ILE A 514 25.21 7.52 13.86
C ILE A 514 25.71 6.28 13.10
N LEU A 515 25.41 5.07 13.59
CA LEU A 515 25.83 3.81 12.97
C LEU A 515 25.26 3.65 11.54
N ARG A 516 24.02 4.06 11.28
CA ARG A 516 23.45 4.06 9.92
C ARG A 516 24.15 5.02 8.96
N LYS A 517 24.61 6.18 9.46
CA LYS A 517 25.26 7.21 8.65
C LYS A 517 26.73 6.90 8.37
N VAL A 518 27.45 6.37 9.36
CA VAL A 518 28.90 6.14 9.31
C VAL A 518 29.24 4.70 8.89
N GLY A 519 28.36 3.74 9.18
CA GLY A 519 28.60 2.32 8.98
C GLY A 519 29.23 1.66 10.21
N LYS A 520 30.19 0.77 9.98
CA LYS A 520 30.84 0.00 11.04
C LYS A 520 31.74 0.90 11.89
N MET A 521 31.49 0.95 13.19
CA MET A 521 32.25 1.80 14.13
C MET A 521 32.82 1.00 15.29
N ASP A 522 34.00 1.37 15.73
CA ASP A 522 34.62 0.79 16.92
C ASP A 522 34.09 1.43 18.22
N GLU A 523 34.22 0.67 19.30
CA GLU A 523 33.76 1.09 20.63
C GLU A 523 34.48 2.34 21.18
N LYS A 524 35.67 2.70 20.66
CA LYS A 524 36.42 3.86 21.15
C LYS A 524 35.99 5.16 20.50
N THR A 525 35.66 5.16 19.20
CA THR A 525 35.25 6.37 18.47
C THR A 525 33.78 6.73 18.71
N LEU A 526 32.92 5.71 18.86
CA LEU A 526 31.48 5.89 18.98
C LEU A 526 31.04 6.81 20.16
N PRO A 527 31.61 6.71 21.38
CA PRO A 527 31.27 7.60 22.49
C PRO A 527 31.57 9.07 22.21
N ASN A 528 32.72 9.35 21.57
CA ASN A 528 33.11 10.71 21.23
C ASN A 528 32.16 11.32 20.19
N MET A 529 31.79 10.56 19.16
CA MET A 529 30.86 11.02 18.13
C MET A 529 29.42 11.20 18.66
N ALA A 530 29.01 10.36 19.61
CA ALA A 530 27.69 10.45 20.23
C ALA A 530 27.56 11.53 21.31
N LEU A 531 28.69 12.09 21.76
CA LEU A 531 28.82 12.97 22.92
C LEU A 531 28.24 12.30 24.18
N MET A 532 28.69 11.07 24.45
CA MET A 532 28.18 10.23 25.54
C MET A 532 29.33 9.61 26.34
N SER A 533 29.06 9.27 27.60
CA SER A 533 30.03 8.53 28.43
C SER A 533 30.24 7.12 27.86
N LYS A 534 31.47 6.60 27.95
CA LYS A 534 31.79 5.25 27.47
C LYS A 534 30.91 4.18 28.14
N GLY A 535 30.68 4.30 29.45
CA GLY A 535 29.86 3.34 30.20
C GLY A 535 28.40 3.31 29.76
N ASP A 536 27.82 4.46 29.41
CA ASP A 536 26.44 4.53 28.92
C ASP A 536 26.32 3.96 27.50
N VAL A 537 27.29 4.25 26.63
CA VAL A 537 27.33 3.68 25.27
C VAL A 537 27.42 2.16 25.33
N GLN A 538 28.31 1.60 26.13
CA GLN A 538 28.43 0.14 26.32
C GLN A 538 27.10 -0.48 26.78
N ARG A 539 26.46 0.12 27.79
CA ARG A 539 25.16 -0.35 28.31
C ARG A 539 24.08 -0.32 27.24
N LEU A 540 24.02 0.75 26.45
CA LEU A 540 23.04 0.91 25.38
C LEU A 540 23.32 -0.02 24.19
N MET A 541 24.58 -0.19 23.79
CA MET A 541 24.98 -1.15 22.76
C MET A 541 24.56 -2.56 23.12
N LEU A 542 24.83 -3.00 24.36
CA LEU A 542 24.41 -4.32 24.84
C LEU A 542 22.89 -4.47 24.81
N LYS A 543 22.14 -3.48 25.30
CA LYS A 543 20.67 -3.49 25.25
C LYS A 543 20.16 -3.58 23.81
N MET A 544 20.74 -2.81 22.89
CA MET A 544 20.35 -2.80 21.48
C MET A 544 20.73 -4.09 20.75
N GLN A 545 21.84 -4.72 21.13
CA GLN A 545 22.26 -6.03 20.63
C GLN A 545 21.27 -7.12 21.07
N MET A 546 20.85 -7.13 22.34
CA MET A 546 19.84 -8.08 22.82
C MET A 546 18.48 -7.91 22.12
N LEU A 547 18.12 -6.68 21.76
CA LEU A 547 16.89 -6.39 21.01
C LEU A 547 17.03 -6.66 19.51
N GLY A 548 18.26 -6.80 19.00
CA GLY A 548 18.57 -7.07 17.59
C GLY A 548 18.59 -5.84 16.69
N TYR A 549 18.82 -4.64 17.25
CA TYR A 549 18.98 -3.39 16.47
C TYR A 549 20.44 -3.11 16.06
N VAL A 550 21.39 -3.69 16.80
CA VAL A 550 22.83 -3.50 16.59
C VAL A 550 23.50 -4.85 16.61
N ASP A 551 24.40 -5.07 15.67
CA ASP A 551 25.31 -6.21 15.67
C ASP A 551 26.71 -5.82 16.09
N MET A 552 27.45 -6.83 16.53
CA MET A 552 28.86 -6.74 16.86
C MET A 552 29.65 -7.72 16.00
N GLN A 553 30.64 -7.21 15.28
CA GLN A 553 31.61 -8.02 14.53
C GLN A 553 32.94 -8.03 15.28
N GLU A 554 33.44 -9.22 15.55
CA GLU A 554 34.76 -9.45 16.14
C GLU A 554 35.82 -9.54 15.05
N ILE A 555 36.86 -8.71 15.16
CA ILE A 555 38.01 -8.71 14.26
C ILE A 555 39.27 -9.04 15.08
N PRO A 556 39.72 -10.29 15.07
CA PRO A 556 40.96 -10.69 15.72
C PRO A 556 42.16 -9.98 15.09
N ARG A 557 43.03 -9.37 15.92
CA ARG A 557 44.31 -8.83 15.44
C ARG A 557 45.41 -9.89 15.32
N ASP A 558 45.19 -11.04 15.96
CA ASP A 558 46.11 -12.17 15.99
C ASP A 558 45.37 -13.47 15.64
N ASN A 559 46.12 -14.46 15.16
CA ASN A 559 45.61 -15.79 14.83
C ASN A 559 45.02 -16.53 16.04
N ASN A 560 45.48 -16.21 17.26
CA ASN A 560 45.02 -16.85 18.50
C ASN A 560 43.63 -16.37 18.97
N ARG A 561 43.01 -15.40 18.26
CA ARG A 561 41.66 -14.86 18.53
C ARG A 561 41.36 -14.53 20.00
N THR A 562 42.36 -14.07 20.74
CA THR A 562 42.21 -13.69 22.14
C THR A 562 41.41 -12.40 22.27
N ALA A 563 40.40 -12.37 23.15
CA ALA A 563 39.49 -11.23 23.31
C ALA A 563 40.21 -9.89 23.62
N SER A 564 41.36 -9.94 24.29
CA SER A 564 42.19 -8.75 24.58
C SER A 564 42.86 -8.14 23.35
N ARG A 565 43.01 -8.90 22.26
CA ARG A 565 43.57 -8.46 20.98
C ARG A 565 42.53 -8.51 19.86
N THR A 566 41.24 -8.46 20.20
CA THR A 566 40.13 -8.42 19.24
C THR A 566 39.54 -7.01 19.21
N LEU A 567 39.32 -6.48 18.01
CA LEU A 567 38.55 -5.25 17.80
C LEU A 567 37.07 -5.61 17.65
N PHE A 568 36.19 -4.84 18.27
CA PHE A 568 34.75 -4.99 18.14
C PHE A 568 34.20 -3.84 17.32
N LEU A 569 33.54 -4.16 16.20
CA LEU A 569 32.85 -3.21 15.36
C LEU A 569 31.34 -3.34 15.52
N TYR A 570 30.67 -2.25 15.83
CA TYR A 570 29.22 -2.16 15.88
C TYR A 570 28.66 -1.61 14.59
N TRP A 571 27.52 -2.15 14.16
CA TRP A 571 26.79 -1.66 13.00
C TRP A 571 25.30 -2.01 13.09
N THR A 572 24.48 -1.32 12.30
CA THR A 572 23.04 -1.58 12.21
C THR A 572 22.69 -2.00 10.79
N ASP A 573 22.11 -3.18 10.67
CA ASP A 573 21.43 -3.64 9.46
C ASP A 573 19.99 -3.12 9.46
N THR A 574 19.72 -2.05 8.69
CA THR A 574 18.36 -1.48 8.62
C THR A 574 17.36 -2.49 8.07
N THR A 575 17.72 -3.23 7.01
CA THR A 575 16.83 -4.19 6.35
C THR A 575 16.43 -5.29 7.31
N ARG A 576 17.40 -5.90 8.00
CA ARG A 576 17.10 -6.95 8.98
C ARG A 576 16.31 -6.43 10.18
N CYS A 577 16.53 -5.18 10.60
CA CYS A 577 15.70 -4.56 11.64
C CYS A 577 14.24 -4.42 11.19
N LEU A 578 14.01 -4.02 9.93
CA LEU A 578 12.68 -3.94 9.33
C LEU A 578 12.03 -5.33 9.23
N ASP A 579 12.75 -6.35 8.73
CA ASP A 579 12.23 -7.73 8.64
C ASP A 579 11.81 -8.28 10.01
N ARG A 580 12.63 -8.06 11.05
CA ARG A 580 12.27 -8.43 12.42
C ARG A 580 11.04 -7.67 12.91
N LEU A 581 10.90 -6.40 12.55
CA LEU A 581 9.75 -5.60 12.94
C LEU A 581 8.47 -6.11 12.27
N VAL A 582 8.53 -6.49 10.99
CA VAL A 582 7.42 -7.14 10.28
C VAL A 582 7.03 -8.46 10.95
N ASP A 583 8.00 -9.32 11.24
CA ASP A 583 7.74 -10.63 11.87
C ASP A 583 7.14 -10.48 13.30
N ASN A 584 7.64 -9.52 14.08
CA ASN A 584 7.05 -9.17 15.37
C ASN A 584 5.63 -8.61 15.24
N THR A 585 5.33 -7.89 14.15
CA THR A 585 4.00 -7.36 13.86
C THR A 585 3.02 -8.49 13.55
N TYR A 586 3.41 -9.48 12.74
CA TYR A 586 2.60 -10.69 12.53
C TYR A 586 2.33 -11.43 13.83
N ARG A 587 3.34 -11.57 14.68
CA ARG A 587 3.18 -12.20 16.00
C ARG A 587 2.20 -11.44 16.90
N ALA A 588 2.24 -10.10 16.87
CA ALA A 588 1.31 -9.27 17.61
C ALA A 588 -0.13 -9.43 17.09
N MET A 589 -0.34 -9.43 15.77
CA MET A 589 -1.65 -9.66 15.14
C MET A 589 -2.21 -11.03 15.52
N LEU A 590 -1.39 -12.09 15.44
CA LEU A 590 -1.78 -13.45 15.82
C LEU A 590 -2.24 -13.52 17.28
N ARG A 591 -1.49 -12.90 18.21
CA ARG A 591 -1.87 -12.84 19.63
C ARG A 591 -3.18 -12.09 19.85
N CYS A 592 -3.43 -11.02 19.10
CA CYS A 592 -4.71 -10.30 19.16
C CYS A 592 -5.88 -11.19 18.70
N LEU A 593 -5.73 -11.95 17.62
CA LEU A 593 -6.75 -12.90 17.13
C LEU A 593 -6.98 -14.06 18.11
N GLN A 594 -5.91 -14.65 18.64
CA GLN A 594 -6.03 -15.69 19.65
C GLN A 594 -6.74 -15.17 20.91
N ARG A 595 -6.42 -13.95 21.35
CA ARG A 595 -7.13 -13.32 22.47
C ARG A 595 -8.60 -13.08 22.14
N LEU A 596 -8.91 -12.62 20.92
CA LEU A 596 -10.28 -12.41 20.45
C LEU A 596 -11.09 -13.72 20.50
N GLN A 597 -10.50 -14.84 20.08
CA GLN A 597 -11.12 -16.16 20.14
C GLN A 597 -11.42 -16.59 21.59
N VAL A 598 -10.46 -16.37 22.51
CA VAL A 598 -10.66 -16.66 23.94
C VAL A 598 -11.79 -15.83 24.53
N GLU A 599 -11.85 -14.53 24.24
CA GLU A 599 -12.95 -13.66 24.72
C GLU A 599 -14.31 -14.13 24.19
N ARG A 600 -14.39 -14.51 22.90
CA ARG A 600 -15.60 -15.07 22.29
C ARG A 600 -16.04 -16.38 22.95
N GLN A 601 -15.10 -17.23 23.36
CA GLN A 601 -15.40 -18.47 24.05
C GLN A 601 -15.86 -18.26 25.48
N MET A 602 -15.22 -17.35 26.22
CA MET A 602 -15.59 -17.02 27.61
C MET A 602 -17.02 -16.47 27.71
N GLU A 603 -17.43 -15.68 26.72
CA GLU A 603 -18.72 -14.99 26.71
C GLU A 603 -19.70 -15.57 25.67
N ARG A 604 -19.50 -16.85 25.32
CA ARG A 604 -20.29 -17.57 24.31
C ARG A 604 -21.79 -17.52 24.59
N GLU A 605 -22.21 -17.68 25.85
CA GLU A 605 -23.61 -17.63 26.26
C GLU A 605 -24.29 -16.31 25.87
N VAL A 606 -23.61 -15.19 26.11
CA VAL A 606 -24.10 -13.85 25.78
C VAL A 606 -24.15 -13.68 24.26
N LEU A 607 -23.09 -14.09 23.56
CA LEU A 607 -23.01 -13.97 22.10
C LEU A 607 -24.03 -14.85 21.37
N ASP A 608 -24.28 -16.07 21.85
CA ASP A 608 -25.28 -16.97 21.27
C ASP A 608 -26.71 -16.45 21.53
N THR A 609 -26.93 -15.73 22.64
CA THR A 609 -28.20 -15.03 22.89
C THR A 609 -28.42 -13.87 21.91
N VAL A 610 -27.39 -13.06 21.65
CA VAL A 610 -27.46 -11.91 20.73
C VAL A 610 -27.64 -12.34 19.27
N LYS A 611 -27.11 -13.51 18.89
CA LYS A 611 -27.28 -14.05 17.53
C LYS A 611 -28.72 -14.44 17.19
N ARG A 612 -29.62 -14.56 18.18
CA ARG A 612 -31.01 -14.94 17.93
C ARG A 612 -31.75 -13.81 17.23
N ASP A 613 -32.57 -14.15 16.22
CA ASP A 613 -33.27 -13.17 15.38
C ASP A 613 -34.22 -12.25 16.17
N ASP A 614 -34.73 -12.70 17.32
CA ASP A 614 -35.60 -11.92 18.19
C ASP A 614 -34.85 -10.83 18.98
N VAL A 615 -33.57 -11.04 19.26
CA VAL A 615 -32.69 -10.17 20.06
C VAL A 615 -31.84 -9.26 19.18
N ARG A 616 -31.39 -9.75 18.02
CA ARG A 616 -30.49 -9.04 17.10
C ARG A 616 -31.05 -7.69 16.69
N GLY A 617 -30.29 -6.62 16.91
CA GLY A 617 -30.69 -5.23 16.63
C GLY A 617 -31.61 -4.60 17.68
N ARG A 618 -32.06 -5.36 18.69
CA ARG A 618 -32.86 -4.89 19.84
C ARG A 618 -32.25 -5.34 21.16
N GLU A 619 -30.93 -5.44 21.22
CA GLU A 619 -30.20 -6.02 22.36
C GLU A 619 -30.48 -5.23 23.65
N LYS A 620 -30.57 -3.91 23.56
CA LYS A 620 -30.84 -3.03 24.71
C LYS A 620 -32.26 -3.17 25.28
N GLU A 621 -33.22 -3.52 24.43
CA GLU A 621 -34.64 -3.60 24.78
C GLU A 621 -35.02 -4.99 25.28
N VAL A 622 -34.43 -6.03 24.68
CA VAL A 622 -34.83 -7.42 24.90
C VAL A 622 -33.99 -8.10 26.00
N MET A 623 -32.73 -7.70 26.18
CA MET A 623 -31.83 -8.37 27.13
C MET A 623 -31.97 -7.83 28.56
N GLU A 624 -31.79 -8.70 29.56
CA GLU A 624 -31.64 -8.27 30.96
C GLU A 624 -30.41 -7.35 31.09
N GLY A 625 -30.52 -6.28 31.89
CA GLY A 625 -29.45 -5.27 32.02
C GLY A 625 -28.06 -5.84 32.39
N ARG A 626 -28.00 -6.93 33.18
CA ARG A 626 -26.72 -7.61 33.48
C ARG A 626 -26.11 -8.30 32.26
N PHE A 627 -26.95 -8.97 31.46
CA PHE A 627 -26.52 -9.59 30.20
C PHE A 627 -26.15 -8.54 29.15
N TYR A 628 -26.91 -7.45 29.06
CA TYR A 628 -26.61 -6.33 28.17
C TYR A 628 -25.26 -5.68 28.52
N ASN A 629 -24.98 -5.42 29.80
CA ASN A 629 -23.70 -4.84 30.22
C ASN A 629 -22.50 -5.76 29.88
N ARG A 630 -22.66 -7.09 30.00
CA ARG A 630 -21.65 -8.06 29.55
C ARG A 630 -21.47 -7.98 28.03
N PHE A 631 -22.56 -7.92 27.27
CA PHE A 631 -22.52 -7.78 25.81
C PHE A 631 -21.78 -6.51 25.37
N VAL A 632 -22.08 -5.36 25.97
CA VAL A 632 -21.40 -4.09 25.68
C VAL A 632 -19.90 -4.22 25.95
N ARG A 633 -19.51 -4.73 27.13
CA ARG A 633 -18.11 -4.92 27.49
C ARG A 633 -17.38 -5.82 26.49
N VAL A 634 -18.00 -6.93 26.09
CA VAL A 634 -17.41 -7.86 25.11
C VAL A 634 -17.26 -7.19 23.77
N SER A 635 -18.28 -6.48 23.30
CA SER A 635 -18.26 -5.76 22.03
C SER A 635 -17.12 -4.72 21.99
N GLU A 636 -16.96 -3.93 23.06
CA GLU A 636 -15.84 -2.99 23.18
C GLU A 636 -14.47 -3.67 23.13
N VAL A 637 -14.31 -4.82 23.80
CA VAL A 637 -13.04 -5.57 23.77
C VAL A 637 -12.77 -6.12 22.38
N GLN A 638 -13.80 -6.66 21.70
CA GLN A 638 -13.66 -7.14 20.32
C GLN A 638 -13.28 -6.01 19.37
N GLU A 639 -13.94 -4.85 19.48
CA GLU A 639 -13.66 -3.66 18.67
C GLU A 639 -12.23 -3.16 18.90
N LYS A 640 -11.77 -3.08 20.15
CA LYS A 640 -10.39 -2.68 20.48
C LYS A 640 -9.37 -3.64 19.87
N LEU A 641 -9.57 -4.94 20.00
CA LEU A 641 -8.66 -5.95 19.44
C LEU A 641 -8.60 -5.89 17.91
N LEU A 642 -9.75 -5.79 17.23
CA LEU A 642 -9.81 -5.65 15.77
C LEU A 642 -9.18 -4.33 15.30
N THR A 643 -9.43 -3.24 16.01
CA THR A 643 -8.79 -1.94 15.74
C THR A 643 -7.27 -2.02 15.86
N HIS A 644 -6.75 -2.72 16.87
CA HIS A 644 -5.32 -2.96 17.00
C HIS A 644 -4.76 -3.76 15.82
N ILE A 645 -5.46 -4.80 15.36
CA ILE A 645 -5.05 -5.57 14.18
C ILE A 645 -5.02 -4.67 12.93
N MET A 646 -6.02 -3.80 12.74
CA MET A 646 -6.03 -2.83 11.64
C MET A 646 -4.83 -1.88 11.72
N ARG A 647 -4.48 -1.37 12.89
CA ARG A 647 -3.28 -0.51 13.04
C ARG A 647 -1.98 -1.26 12.75
N LEU A 648 -1.88 -2.51 13.17
CA LEU A 648 -0.72 -3.36 12.88
C LEU A 648 -0.60 -3.69 11.39
N ASP A 649 -1.72 -3.89 10.68
CA ASP A 649 -1.71 -4.09 9.23
C ASP A 649 -1.22 -2.85 8.46
N ASN A 650 -1.44 -1.61 8.95
CA ASN A 650 -0.85 -0.42 8.33
C ASN A 650 0.69 -0.44 8.38
N LEU A 651 1.25 -0.95 9.47
CA LEU A 651 2.70 -1.15 9.59
C LEU A 651 3.19 -2.22 8.62
N VAL A 652 2.49 -3.35 8.49
CA VAL A 652 2.85 -4.38 7.50
C VAL A 652 2.78 -3.82 6.09
N GLY A 653 1.73 -3.07 5.75
CA GLY A 653 1.60 -2.40 4.45
C GLY A 653 2.82 -1.52 4.15
N THR A 654 3.22 -0.68 5.12
CA THR A 654 4.35 0.25 4.97
C THR A 654 5.70 -0.46 4.86
N PHE A 655 5.93 -1.53 5.63
CA PHE A 655 7.21 -2.24 5.66
C PHE A 655 7.41 -3.25 4.54
N LYS A 656 6.33 -3.81 3.98
CA LYS A 656 6.39 -4.92 3.02
C LYS A 656 5.73 -4.60 1.67
N ASP A 657 4.58 -3.95 1.65
CA ASP A 657 3.69 -3.99 0.48
C ASP A 657 3.68 -2.71 -0.36
N PHE A 658 4.09 -1.57 0.20
CA PHE A 658 3.98 -0.24 -0.40
C PHE A 658 5.16 0.18 -1.26
#